data_AF-A0AAU9Y3G7-F1
#
_entry.id   AF-A0AAU9Y3G7-F1
#
_cell.length_a   1.000
_cell.length_b   1.000
_cell.length_c   1.000
_cell.angle_alpha   90.00
_cell.angle_beta   90.00
_cell.angle_gamma   90.00
#
_symmetry.space_group_name_H-M   'P 1'
#
loop_
_entity.id
_entity.type
_entity.pdbx_description
1 polymer ?
#
loop_
_entity_poly.entity_id
_entity_poly.type
_entity_poly.pdbx_seq_one_letter_code
_entity_poly.pdbx_strand_id
1 'polypeptide(L)'
;MSSLAALEDPETVLPFKKFPAVFLVCTHADQPYCARDPVELAKEIFGDLRTKPYGAHLFDVFCVDNTKSGTKPECEEIVRLRDGVRVVSKELPHLTEAIPIKWLKYEKALRALKESDYKFISLVTAKEIASKDCNINDNEIQTVLNFLHDLRVLIHFDDSPELSELVFLDIQWLIDVFKNVITVRTFHEEKNFAHLWERLEREGILEEKLLKHVWNSLIPQREAHESLIAIMEKFSLLCPWPSSQDFPDKQYIVPSMLRTRPPEEISNLVESAKIPSLFIKFDTGRVPPGLFPRFVLEFLLWCGREFPRFALPQLFHNFARFNNFPNQGLSLVLLCHSSTIEVVVVSANGGIDMVNMASIQAFRSQLTSIINQVWDKFFWVKNVGCDVCYLCHVCSRGRTISLCQLHYEEGCKQEECLHFISELDLGDETQAICTRSVAAVDNRIQVEKFYPWISCAEKKGLSSSNVAARSHVEACQINRMTSATALKVTLLGSEWSSSMGGLSTINRQLAIHLAKHSEVDVTLLVPQFACFEDERRKASSHNVSIQEAKKLVGFSDPLDWLSFPPGDLVIDFVLGHGAKLGRQAQVIRNSHNCKWIQVVHTAPEELAMHKNYPKAICKGEEKNLTEVELCKLADAVLAVGPKLTDAFSAQLRSCKSQEDILQLTPGTFREFYDVKQAEKESNKFKVLTFGRGDPEDFSLKGYDISARAVFELKDRSYSLIFVGAPDGKQDEVAANLLKSGIDKSQLIVRKFVQSKEKLKELFCEVDLCIMPSRTEGFGLTALEALSAGLPILVSGNSGFGEALCTVPSGKSFVVESEDPGEWAKAIAGIQQRERSVRLQDIQQLRSSYEEKFSWEKQCDILLEKMRDIVHGENVF
;
A
#
# COMPACT_ATOMS: atom_id res chain seq x y z
N MET A 1 50.04 42.20 14.57
CA MET A 1 49.55 43.27 15.46
C MET A 1 48.15 43.67 14.99
N SER A 2 47.31 44.19 15.90
CA SER A 2 46.08 45.00 15.66
C SER A 2 45.16 44.64 14.47
N SER A 3 43.92 44.10 14.58
CA SER A 3 42.74 44.39 15.45
C SER A 3 41.71 45.36 14.82
N LEU A 4 40.41 45.17 15.16
CA LEU A 4 39.22 45.97 14.80
C LEU A 4 38.73 45.73 13.35
N ALA A 5 37.56 45.14 13.05
CA ALA A 5 36.33 44.75 13.80
C ALA A 5 35.26 45.85 14.04
N ALA A 6 34.04 45.37 14.32
CA ALA A 6 32.73 46.07 14.36
C ALA A 6 32.10 46.32 12.96
N LEU A 7 30.77 46.20 12.75
CA LEU A 7 29.67 45.96 13.70
C LEU A 7 28.86 44.70 13.34
N GLU A 8 28.40 43.97 14.36
CA GLU A 8 27.35 42.94 14.28
C GLU A 8 26.10 43.47 15.01
N ASP A 9 24.89 43.05 14.61
CA ASP A 9 23.61 43.49 15.19
C ASP A 9 22.88 42.27 15.80
N PRO A 10 22.64 42.22 17.13
CA PRO A 10 22.50 40.94 17.85
C PRO A 10 21.05 40.42 18.02
N GLU A 11 20.20 40.47 16.99
CA GLU A 11 18.85 39.83 17.02
C GLU A 11 18.56 38.83 15.89
N THR A 12 19.51 38.54 14.98
CA THR A 12 19.31 37.47 13.98
C THR A 12 19.53 36.08 14.58
N VAL A 13 18.44 35.41 14.98
CA VAL A 13 18.47 34.00 15.41
C VAL A 13 18.89 33.10 14.24
N LEU A 14 20.06 32.49 14.43
CA LEU A 14 20.82 31.54 13.57
C LEU A 14 20.09 30.93 12.35
N PRO A 15 20.65 31.06 11.11
CA PRO A 15 20.00 30.64 9.87
C PRO A 15 20.11 29.14 9.59
N PHE A 16 19.48 28.28 10.41
CA PHE A 16 19.41 26.83 10.19
C PHE A 16 18.41 26.41 9.09
N LYS A 17 18.49 27.02 7.89
CA LYS A 17 17.93 26.45 6.65
C LYS A 17 18.90 25.43 6.03
N LYS A 18 19.26 24.41 6.81
CA LYS A 18 19.90 23.18 6.33
C LYS A 18 18.87 22.05 6.48
N PHE A 19 18.35 21.56 5.36
CA PHE A 19 17.40 20.45 5.37
C PHE A 19 18.02 19.18 5.99
N PRO A 20 17.23 18.25 6.57
CA PRO A 20 17.74 16.98 7.07
C PRO A 20 18.55 16.25 5.98
N ALA A 21 19.83 16.03 6.24
CA ALA A 21 20.78 15.50 5.28
C ALA A 21 20.48 14.03 4.92
N VAL A 22 20.31 13.76 3.63
CA VAL A 22 20.06 12.44 3.06
C VAL A 22 21.33 11.95 2.36
N PHE A 23 21.85 10.81 2.82
CA PHE A 23 23.01 10.13 2.25
C PHE A 23 22.51 9.07 1.27
N LEU A 24 22.85 9.19 -0.02
CA LEU A 24 22.46 8.18 -1.01
C LEU A 24 23.49 7.05 -1.02
N VAL A 25 23.15 5.89 -0.45
CA VAL A 25 24.06 4.73 -0.39
C VAL A 25 23.66 3.71 -1.45
N CYS A 26 24.42 3.64 -2.53
CA CYS A 26 24.26 2.68 -3.62
C CYS A 26 25.19 1.49 -3.37
N THR A 27 24.64 0.37 -2.91
CA THR A 27 25.44 -0.84 -2.60
C THR A 27 25.47 -1.83 -3.78
N HIS A 28 26.60 -2.51 -3.99
CA HIS A 28 26.74 -3.59 -4.97
C HIS A 28 27.60 -4.74 -4.41
N ALA A 29 27.31 -5.99 -4.79
CA ALA A 29 28.13 -7.18 -4.47
C ALA A 29 28.51 -7.99 -5.74
N ASP A 30 27.88 -7.63 -6.85
CA ASP A 30 27.90 -8.18 -8.18
C ASP A 30 27.98 -7.02 -9.20
N GLN A 31 28.04 -7.33 -10.49
CA GLN A 31 28.13 -6.29 -11.51
C GLN A 31 26.75 -5.66 -11.77
N PRO A 32 26.62 -4.32 -11.77
CA PRO A 32 25.34 -3.65 -12.02
C PRO A 32 24.67 -4.02 -13.35
N TYR A 33 23.36 -3.79 -13.40
CA TYR A 33 22.52 -3.98 -14.58
C TYR A 33 23.14 -3.39 -15.85
N CYS A 34 23.02 -4.12 -16.97
CA CYS A 34 23.72 -3.86 -18.24
C CYS A 34 25.26 -3.87 -18.18
N ALA A 35 25.87 -4.51 -17.17
CA ALA A 35 27.32 -4.54 -16.96
C ALA A 35 27.97 -3.15 -16.79
N ARG A 36 27.18 -2.14 -16.42
CA ARG A 36 27.60 -0.75 -16.24
C ARG A 36 28.49 -0.57 -15.02
N ASP A 37 29.29 0.51 -15.03
CA ASP A 37 30.11 0.88 -13.88
C ASP A 37 29.22 1.28 -12.67
N PRO A 38 29.48 0.76 -11.45
CA PRO A 38 28.72 1.08 -10.25
C PRO A 38 28.74 2.58 -9.89
N VAL A 39 29.85 3.27 -10.13
CA VAL A 39 30.06 4.66 -9.74
C VAL A 39 29.42 5.61 -10.75
N GLU A 40 29.42 5.28 -12.04
CA GLU A 40 28.62 5.99 -13.05
C GLU A 40 27.12 5.91 -12.76
N LEU A 41 26.59 4.70 -12.52
CA LEU A 41 25.16 4.51 -12.25
C LEU A 41 24.72 5.23 -10.97
N ALA A 42 25.56 5.20 -9.92
CA ALA A 42 25.29 5.94 -8.68
C ALA A 42 25.26 7.46 -8.91
N LYS A 43 26.15 8.01 -9.75
CA LYS A 43 26.16 9.43 -10.12
C LYS A 43 24.97 9.84 -10.98
N GLU A 44 24.51 8.98 -11.88
CA GLU A 44 23.30 9.19 -12.69
C GLU A 44 22.07 9.31 -11.79
N ILE A 45 21.84 8.34 -10.91
CA ILE A 45 20.73 8.34 -9.95
C ILE A 45 20.80 9.56 -9.02
N PHE A 46 22.00 9.93 -8.53
CA PHE A 46 22.18 11.14 -7.72
C PHE A 46 21.85 12.41 -8.48
N GLY A 47 22.27 12.52 -9.75
CA GLY A 47 21.92 13.63 -10.64
C GLY A 47 20.41 13.77 -10.81
N ASP A 48 19.74 12.67 -11.15
CA ASP A 48 18.30 12.61 -11.35
C ASP A 48 17.51 13.02 -10.10
N LEU A 49 17.88 12.49 -8.93
CA LEU A 49 17.28 12.85 -7.64
C LEU A 49 17.54 14.32 -7.26
N ARG A 50 18.70 14.88 -7.65
CA ARG A 50 19.06 16.28 -7.43
C ARG A 50 18.24 17.26 -8.26
N THR A 51 17.63 16.83 -9.38
CA THR A 51 16.67 17.65 -10.16
C THR A 51 15.25 17.70 -9.57
N LYS A 52 14.96 16.93 -8.52
CA LYS A 52 13.62 16.88 -7.89
C LYS A 52 13.54 17.89 -6.72
N PRO A 53 12.35 18.27 -6.24
CA PRO A 53 12.22 19.24 -5.14
C PRO A 53 12.97 18.86 -3.85
N TYR A 54 13.07 17.56 -3.54
CA TYR A 54 13.85 17.04 -2.41
C TYR A 54 15.36 16.98 -2.65
N GLY A 55 15.86 17.36 -3.83
CA GLY A 55 17.29 17.38 -4.16
C GLY A 55 18.14 18.25 -3.23
N ALA A 56 17.52 19.26 -2.59
CA ALA A 56 18.14 20.10 -1.56
C ALA A 56 18.47 19.38 -0.23
N HIS A 57 17.96 18.16 -0.03
CA HIS A 57 18.32 17.31 1.12
C HIS A 57 19.56 16.44 0.86
N LEU A 58 19.94 16.23 -0.40
CA LEU A 58 20.98 15.25 -0.76
C LEU A 58 22.36 15.78 -0.36
N PHE A 59 23.04 15.04 0.52
CA PHE A 59 24.39 15.36 0.97
C PHE A 59 25.42 14.96 -0.10
N ASP A 60 25.48 13.66 -0.42
CA ASP A 60 26.42 13.05 -1.36
C ASP A 60 25.92 11.62 -1.70
N VAL A 61 26.54 10.98 -2.69
CA VAL A 61 26.32 9.57 -3.07
C VAL A 61 27.55 8.73 -2.79
N PHE A 62 27.33 7.51 -2.26
CA PHE A 62 28.37 6.58 -1.82
C PHE A 62 28.15 5.23 -2.52
N CYS A 63 29.13 4.77 -3.30
CA CYS A 63 29.04 3.55 -4.09
C CYS A 63 29.72 2.38 -3.38
N VAL A 64 29.02 1.80 -2.40
CA VAL A 64 29.59 0.81 -1.47
C VAL A 64 29.71 -0.57 -2.12
N ASP A 65 30.95 -1.02 -2.25
CA ASP A 65 31.31 -2.40 -2.63
C ASP A 65 31.20 -3.33 -1.40
N ASN A 66 30.15 -4.13 -1.36
CA ASN A 66 29.87 -5.11 -0.31
C ASN A 66 30.77 -6.36 -0.39
N THR A 67 31.48 -6.63 -1.49
CA THR A 67 32.37 -7.81 -1.59
C THR A 67 33.53 -7.75 -0.59
N LYS A 68 33.93 -6.52 -0.21
CA LYS A 68 34.98 -6.24 0.76
C LYS A 68 34.52 -6.30 2.22
N SER A 69 33.23 -6.62 2.49
CA SER A 69 32.68 -6.70 3.84
C SER A 69 33.43 -7.70 4.71
N GLY A 70 33.93 -7.24 5.87
CA GLY A 70 34.75 -8.05 6.79
C GLY A 70 36.20 -8.31 6.35
N THR A 71 36.65 -7.75 5.22
CA THR A 71 38.02 -7.96 4.71
C THR A 71 39.00 -6.87 5.20
N LYS A 72 40.31 -7.08 4.97
CA LYS A 72 41.41 -6.20 5.42
C LYS A 72 42.12 -5.47 4.26
N PRO A 73 41.38 -5.05 3.23
CA PRO A 73 40.96 -3.64 3.27
C PRO A 73 39.44 -3.47 3.26
N GLU A 74 38.94 -2.57 4.12
CA GLU A 74 37.56 -2.09 4.05
C GLU A 74 37.32 -1.31 2.73
N CYS A 75 36.08 -1.29 2.24
CA CYS A 75 35.71 -0.47 1.09
C CYS A 75 35.90 1.03 1.43
N GLU A 76 36.66 1.75 0.61
CA GLU A 76 36.96 3.19 0.80
C GLU A 76 35.69 4.04 0.87
N GLU A 77 34.62 3.66 0.14
CA GLU A 77 33.32 4.35 0.18
C GLU A 77 32.58 4.17 1.52
N ILE A 78 32.84 3.10 2.28
CA ILE A 78 32.35 2.95 3.66
C ILE A 78 33.09 3.91 4.58
N VAL A 79 34.39 4.12 4.37
CA VAL A 79 35.17 5.13 5.11
C VAL A 79 34.67 6.54 4.79
N ARG A 80 34.47 6.86 3.50
CA ARG A 80 33.92 8.15 3.06
C ARG A 80 32.50 8.39 3.60
N LEU A 81 31.64 7.37 3.62
CA LEU A 81 30.31 7.44 4.24
C LEU A 81 30.40 7.68 5.75
N ARG A 82 31.26 6.96 6.45
CA ARG A 82 31.47 7.09 7.91
C ARG A 82 31.95 8.49 8.28
N ASP A 83 32.88 9.05 7.52
CA ASP A 83 33.38 10.41 7.76
C ASP A 83 32.35 11.48 7.33
N GLY A 84 31.60 11.29 6.25
CA GLY A 84 30.49 12.17 5.85
C GLY A 84 29.40 12.25 6.92
N VAL A 85 28.96 11.09 7.44
CA VAL A 85 28.04 11.01 8.58
C VAL A 85 28.64 11.72 9.80
N ARG A 86 29.93 11.49 10.10
CA ARG A 86 30.60 12.12 11.24
C ARG A 86 30.75 13.64 11.11
N VAL A 87 30.88 14.17 9.89
CA VAL A 87 30.87 15.62 9.63
C VAL A 87 29.48 16.19 9.93
N VAL A 88 28.43 15.63 9.34
CA VAL A 88 27.04 16.10 9.58
C VAL A 88 26.67 15.96 11.05
N SER A 89 27.00 14.85 11.71
CA SER A 89 26.74 14.68 13.15
C SER A 89 27.42 15.74 14.01
N LYS A 90 28.62 16.21 13.65
CA LYS A 90 29.29 17.31 14.38
C LYS A 90 28.62 18.68 14.20
N GLU A 91 27.82 18.86 13.14
CA GLU A 91 27.02 20.07 12.93
C GLU A 91 25.68 20.03 13.69
N LEU A 92 25.28 18.88 14.26
CA LEU A 92 24.03 18.76 15.01
C LEU A 92 24.18 19.38 16.42
N PRO A 93 23.34 20.35 16.82
CA PRO A 93 23.53 21.10 18.07
C PRO A 93 23.50 20.20 19.31
N HIS A 94 22.58 19.22 19.34
CA HIS A 94 22.40 18.26 20.44
C HIS A 94 23.63 17.37 20.71
N LEU A 95 24.63 17.31 19.82
CA LEU A 95 25.89 16.60 20.07
C LEU A 95 26.94 17.45 20.80
N THR A 96 26.65 18.73 21.06
CA THR A 96 27.48 19.63 21.88
C THR A 96 26.91 19.85 23.29
N GLU A 97 25.68 19.42 23.55
CA GLU A 97 24.97 19.63 24.82
C GLU A 97 25.27 18.53 25.85
N ALA A 98 25.62 18.94 27.07
CA ALA A 98 26.02 18.02 28.15
C ALA A 98 24.82 17.56 28.98
N ILE A 99 24.20 16.44 28.59
CA ILE A 99 23.03 15.85 29.27
C ILE A 99 23.39 15.39 30.71
N PRO A 100 22.75 15.93 31.77
CA PRO A 100 23.05 15.55 33.15
C PRO A 100 22.68 14.10 33.51
N ILE A 101 23.60 13.38 34.16
CA ILE A 101 23.39 11.97 34.62
C ILE A 101 22.17 11.82 35.54
N LYS A 102 21.77 12.87 36.26
CA LYS A 102 20.55 12.88 37.08
C LYS A 102 19.25 12.72 36.26
N TRP A 103 19.22 13.18 35.01
CA TRP A 103 18.06 12.98 34.12
C TRP A 103 17.90 11.50 33.72
N LEU A 104 19.02 10.79 33.48
CA LEU A 104 19.02 9.35 33.24
C LEU A 104 18.59 8.51 34.48
N LYS A 105 18.76 9.04 35.70
CA LYS A 105 18.15 8.41 36.90
C LYS A 105 16.64 8.57 36.89
N TYR A 106 16.16 9.78 36.59
CA TYR A 106 14.74 10.10 36.54
C TYR A 106 14.00 9.31 35.47
N GLU A 107 14.57 9.20 34.27
CA GLU A 107 14.08 8.35 33.18
C GLU A 107 13.87 6.89 33.64
N LYS A 108 14.82 6.34 34.41
CA LYS A 108 14.71 4.97 34.96
C LYS A 108 13.65 4.84 36.06
N ALA A 109 13.48 5.85 36.90
CA ALA A 109 12.43 5.86 37.92
C ALA A 109 11.02 5.87 37.29
N LEU A 110 10.82 6.73 36.28
CA LEU A 110 9.58 6.77 35.50
C LEU A 110 9.33 5.46 34.73
N ARG A 111 10.39 4.84 34.19
CA ARG A 111 10.30 3.53 33.53
C ARG A 111 9.86 2.42 34.49
N ALA A 112 10.38 2.38 35.72
CA ALA A 112 9.98 1.39 36.73
C ALA A 112 8.49 1.53 37.13
N LEU A 113 7.95 2.76 37.14
CA LEU A 113 6.50 2.98 37.32
C LEU A 113 5.68 2.44 36.15
N LYS A 114 6.13 2.66 34.90
CA LYS A 114 5.50 2.08 33.71
C LYS A 114 5.54 0.54 33.71
N GLU A 115 6.65 -0.05 34.14
CA GLU A 115 6.80 -1.49 34.35
C GLU A 115 5.90 -2.02 35.49
N SER A 116 5.45 -1.13 36.39
CA SER A 116 4.42 -1.37 37.42
C SER A 116 2.99 -0.99 36.96
N ASP A 117 2.77 -0.93 35.64
CA ASP A 117 1.52 -0.61 34.93
C ASP A 117 0.94 0.82 35.11
N TYR A 118 1.71 1.77 35.66
CA TYR A 118 1.28 3.17 35.72
C TYR A 118 1.27 3.80 34.32
N LYS A 119 0.08 4.12 33.81
CA LYS A 119 -0.12 4.74 32.49
C LYS A 119 0.26 6.22 32.46
N PHE A 120 -0.01 6.92 33.55
CA PHE A 120 0.33 8.32 33.79
C PHE A 120 0.49 8.57 35.30
N ILE A 121 1.09 9.70 35.65
CA ILE A 121 1.18 10.23 37.02
C ILE A 121 0.85 11.73 37.02
N SER A 122 0.54 12.31 38.17
CA SER A 122 0.39 13.77 38.26
C SER A 122 1.74 14.49 38.20
N LEU A 123 1.74 15.76 37.78
CA LEU A 123 2.93 16.60 37.82
C LEU A 123 3.47 16.79 39.26
N VAL A 124 2.61 16.71 40.27
CA VAL A 124 3.02 16.72 41.69
C VAL A 124 3.85 15.47 42.00
N THR A 125 3.34 14.27 41.67
CA THR A 125 4.09 13.00 41.84
C THR A 125 5.39 13.03 41.04
N ALA A 126 5.36 13.57 39.82
CA ALA A 126 6.55 13.71 38.97
C ALA A 126 7.62 14.62 39.63
N LYS A 127 7.21 15.72 40.29
CA LYS A 127 8.07 16.62 41.07
C LYS A 127 8.61 15.98 42.34
N GLU A 128 7.83 15.16 43.04
CA GLU A 128 8.30 14.42 44.20
C GLU A 128 9.39 13.41 43.85
N ILE A 129 9.25 12.66 42.74
CA ILE A 129 10.27 11.70 42.26
C ILE A 129 11.54 12.44 41.81
N ALA A 130 11.37 13.56 41.10
CA ALA A 130 12.49 14.37 40.59
C ALA A 130 13.36 14.91 41.74
N SER A 131 12.73 15.44 42.78
CA SER A 131 13.40 16.01 43.95
C SER A 131 13.97 14.95 44.89
N LYS A 132 13.14 14.00 45.35
CA LYS A 132 13.52 13.01 46.38
C LYS A 132 14.48 11.95 45.88
N ASP A 133 14.20 11.36 44.71
CA ASP A 133 14.92 10.16 44.23
C ASP A 133 16.07 10.52 43.28
N CYS A 134 15.96 11.66 42.58
CA CYS A 134 16.86 12.03 41.49
C CYS A 134 17.70 13.30 41.73
N ASN A 135 17.40 14.09 42.78
CA ASN A 135 18.07 15.36 43.09
C ASN A 135 18.06 16.34 41.89
N ILE A 136 16.90 16.46 41.24
CA ILE A 136 16.56 17.48 40.25
C ILE A 136 15.73 18.55 40.98
N ASN A 137 15.99 19.84 40.71
CA ASN A 137 15.25 20.94 41.36
C ASN A 137 14.07 21.44 40.51
N ASP A 138 13.17 22.22 41.11
CA ASP A 138 11.95 22.73 40.46
C ASP A 138 12.22 23.62 39.23
N ASN A 139 13.38 24.27 39.15
CA ASN A 139 13.75 25.09 37.99
C ASN A 139 14.27 24.23 36.82
N GLU A 140 14.76 23.02 37.10
CA GLU A 140 15.27 22.08 36.10
C GLU A 140 14.19 21.13 35.57
N ILE A 141 13.20 20.78 36.40
CA ILE A 141 12.29 19.66 36.07
C ILE A 141 11.53 19.87 34.75
N GLN A 142 11.11 21.09 34.44
CA GLN A 142 10.39 21.36 33.18
C GLN A 142 11.29 21.08 31.97
N THR A 143 12.58 21.44 32.05
CA THR A 143 13.58 21.07 31.03
C THR A 143 13.73 19.56 30.90
N VAL A 144 13.69 18.81 32.01
CA VAL A 144 13.77 17.33 31.97
C VAL A 144 12.53 16.70 31.35
N LEU A 145 11.33 17.18 31.70
CA LEU A 145 10.07 16.69 31.15
C LEU A 145 9.99 16.96 29.65
N ASN A 146 10.37 18.17 29.21
CA ASN A 146 10.33 18.53 27.80
C ASN A 146 11.41 17.78 26.99
N PHE A 147 12.62 17.59 27.56
CA PHE A 147 13.65 16.71 26.96
C PHE A 147 13.19 15.25 26.82
N LEU A 148 12.52 14.69 27.83
CA LEU A 148 11.98 13.32 27.77
C LEU A 148 10.73 13.19 26.90
N HIS A 149 10.01 14.30 26.65
CA HIS A 149 8.95 14.40 25.64
C HIS A 149 9.54 14.30 24.23
N ASP A 150 10.57 15.08 23.92
CA ASP A 150 11.21 15.10 22.59
C ASP A 150 11.80 13.73 22.23
N LEU A 151 12.39 13.04 23.21
CA LEU A 151 12.84 11.65 23.09
C LEU A 151 11.70 10.61 23.05
N ARG A 152 10.44 11.01 23.25
CA ARG A 152 9.24 10.16 23.30
C ARG A 152 9.33 9.04 24.35
N VAL A 153 9.96 9.33 25.49
CA VAL A 153 9.98 8.45 26.67
C VAL A 153 8.68 8.61 27.45
N LEU A 154 8.19 9.85 27.54
CA LEU A 154 6.93 10.26 28.15
C LEU A 154 6.20 11.26 27.23
N ILE A 155 4.99 11.67 27.59
CA ILE A 155 4.29 12.82 27.03
C ILE A 155 3.79 13.71 28.18
N HIS A 156 4.10 15.00 28.10
CA HIS A 156 3.68 16.05 29.05
C HIS A 156 3.58 17.38 28.29
N PHE A 157 2.68 18.28 28.69
CA PHE A 157 2.44 19.56 28.01
C PHE A 157 2.28 20.66 29.06
N ASP A 158 2.92 21.81 28.87
CA ASP A 158 2.92 22.94 29.82
C ASP A 158 2.14 24.17 29.32
N ASP A 159 1.44 24.06 28.18
CA ASP A 159 0.76 25.20 27.54
C ASP A 159 -0.49 25.70 28.28
N SER A 160 -1.12 24.88 29.11
CA SER A 160 -2.33 25.22 29.88
C SER A 160 -2.38 24.46 31.21
N PRO A 161 -3.18 24.91 32.20
CA PRO A 161 -3.35 24.21 33.47
C PRO A 161 -3.76 22.74 33.28
N GLU A 162 -4.79 22.50 32.47
CA GLU A 162 -5.41 21.19 32.21
C GLU A 162 -4.44 20.22 31.51
N LEU A 163 -3.56 20.74 30.66
CA LEU A 163 -2.47 20.02 30.02
C LEU A 163 -1.34 19.70 31.00
N SER A 164 -1.03 20.63 31.91
CA SER A 164 0.10 20.53 32.84
C SER A 164 -0.10 19.56 34.01
N GLU A 165 -1.33 19.16 34.33
CA GLU A 165 -1.61 18.33 35.51
C GLU A 165 -1.02 16.91 35.42
N LEU A 166 -0.80 16.37 34.21
CA LEU A 166 -0.42 14.97 34.00
C LEU A 166 0.90 14.77 33.22
N VAL A 167 1.56 13.67 33.52
CA VAL A 167 2.75 13.14 32.82
C VAL A 167 2.44 11.70 32.40
N PHE A 168 2.27 11.47 31.10
CA PHE A 168 1.91 10.17 30.52
C PHE A 168 3.15 9.33 30.26
N LEU A 169 3.20 8.13 30.84
CA LEU A 169 4.32 7.19 30.75
C LEU A 169 4.07 6.14 29.65
N ASP A 170 2.81 5.76 29.44
CA ASP A 170 2.42 4.78 28.43
C ASP A 170 1.79 5.44 27.19
N ILE A 171 2.66 5.82 26.25
CA ILE A 171 2.28 6.41 24.95
C ILE A 171 1.41 5.45 24.12
N GLN A 172 1.58 4.12 24.24
CA GLN A 172 0.77 3.17 23.48
C GLN A 172 -0.66 3.15 24.03
N TRP A 173 -0.81 3.10 25.36
CA TRP A 173 -2.12 3.26 26.01
C TRP A 173 -2.78 4.60 25.64
N LEU A 174 -2.03 5.71 25.64
CA LEU A 174 -2.55 7.04 25.26
C LEU A 174 -3.09 7.06 23.82
N ILE A 175 -2.34 6.47 22.88
CA ILE A 175 -2.77 6.29 21.49
C ILE A 175 -4.04 5.43 21.41
N ASP A 176 -4.11 4.35 22.18
CA ASP A 176 -5.26 3.44 22.17
C ASP A 176 -6.51 4.05 22.81
N VAL A 177 -6.36 4.92 23.83
CA VAL A 177 -7.45 5.74 24.38
C VAL A 177 -8.04 6.67 23.31
N PHE A 178 -7.19 7.36 22.54
CA PHE A 178 -7.65 8.24 21.46
C PHE A 178 -8.28 7.48 20.29
N LYS A 179 -7.73 6.32 19.90
CA LYS A 179 -8.31 5.45 18.83
C LYS A 179 -9.78 5.14 19.07
N ASN A 180 -10.22 5.00 20.32
CA ASN A 180 -11.60 4.64 20.66
C ASN A 180 -12.62 5.74 20.33
N VAL A 181 -12.15 6.96 20.04
CA VAL A 181 -12.93 8.11 19.61
C VAL A 181 -12.73 8.38 18.11
N ILE A 182 -11.49 8.29 17.63
CA ILE A 182 -11.12 8.71 16.25
C ILE A 182 -11.17 7.59 15.20
N THR A 183 -11.54 6.36 15.59
CA THR A 183 -11.71 5.21 14.68
C THR A 183 -13.10 4.59 14.80
N VAL A 184 -13.64 4.07 13.70
CA VAL A 184 -14.92 3.36 13.72
C VAL A 184 -14.77 2.00 14.38
N ARG A 185 -15.60 1.78 15.39
CA ARG A 185 -15.91 0.49 15.99
C ARG A 185 -17.34 0.10 15.62
N THR A 186 -17.55 -1.06 15.02
CA THR A 186 -18.88 -1.56 14.62
C THR A 186 -19.68 -2.08 15.82
N PHE A 187 -20.05 -1.18 16.74
CA PHE A 187 -20.79 -1.50 17.98
C PHE A 187 -22.29 -1.71 17.74
N HIS A 188 -22.65 -2.77 17.00
CA HIS A 188 -24.06 -3.19 16.84
C HIS A 188 -24.67 -3.84 18.10
N GLU A 189 -23.88 -4.02 19.17
CA GLU A 189 -24.28 -4.73 20.38
C GLU A 189 -24.87 -3.79 21.47
N GLU A 190 -24.51 -2.49 21.47
CA GLU A 190 -24.92 -1.53 22.50
C GLU A 190 -26.18 -0.72 22.11
N LYS A 191 -27.36 -1.36 22.21
CA LYS A 191 -28.66 -0.75 21.84
C LYS A 191 -28.93 0.63 22.44
N ASN A 192 -28.40 0.94 23.63
CA ASN A 192 -28.62 2.21 24.31
C ASN A 192 -27.82 3.38 23.70
N PHE A 193 -26.67 3.11 23.09
CA PHE A 193 -25.75 4.11 22.55
C PHE A 193 -25.65 4.11 21.02
N ALA A 194 -26.32 3.18 20.34
CA ALA A 194 -26.30 3.03 18.88
C ALA A 194 -26.54 4.35 18.11
N HIS A 195 -27.49 5.18 18.56
CA HIS A 195 -27.78 6.47 17.90
C HIS A 195 -26.62 7.48 18.01
N LEU A 196 -25.85 7.47 19.11
CA LEU A 196 -24.67 8.33 19.27
C LEU A 196 -23.49 7.82 18.44
N TRP A 197 -23.32 6.49 18.33
CA TRP A 197 -22.34 5.88 17.44
C TRP A 197 -22.65 6.18 15.97
N GLU A 198 -23.91 6.05 15.55
CA GLU A 198 -24.34 6.37 14.18
C GLU A 198 -24.11 7.85 13.86
N ARG A 199 -24.44 8.76 14.79
CA ARG A 199 -24.22 10.19 14.65
C ARG A 199 -22.73 10.55 14.53
N LEU A 200 -21.88 9.91 15.33
CA LEU A 200 -20.43 10.06 15.22
C LEU A 200 -19.88 9.56 13.87
N GLU A 201 -20.36 8.41 13.37
CA GLU A 201 -19.88 7.84 12.10
C GLU A 201 -20.39 8.61 10.86
N ARG A 202 -21.60 9.16 10.90
CA ARG A 202 -22.23 9.87 9.76
C ARG A 202 -21.94 11.36 9.73
N GLU A 203 -22.02 12.03 10.88
CA GLU A 203 -21.92 13.50 11.02
C GLU A 203 -20.55 13.94 11.58
N GLY A 204 -19.75 13.01 12.11
CA GLY A 204 -18.54 13.33 12.86
C GLY A 204 -18.79 13.88 14.27
N ILE A 205 -20.05 13.96 14.72
CA ILE A 205 -20.42 14.62 15.98
C ILE A 205 -20.40 13.61 17.13
N LEU A 206 -19.53 13.87 18.11
CA LEU A 206 -19.37 13.15 19.36
C LEU A 206 -20.13 13.86 20.49
N GLU A 207 -21.02 13.15 21.18
CA GLU A 207 -21.64 13.66 22.40
C GLU A 207 -20.83 13.22 23.64
N GLU A 208 -20.70 14.11 24.62
CA GLU A 208 -19.91 13.87 25.83
C GLU A 208 -20.37 12.63 26.63
N LYS A 209 -21.67 12.28 26.55
CA LYS A 209 -22.22 11.03 27.08
C LYS A 209 -21.56 9.79 26.48
N LEU A 210 -21.35 9.76 25.17
CA LEU A 210 -20.67 8.66 24.49
C LEU A 210 -19.18 8.63 24.86
N LEU A 211 -18.52 9.79 24.87
CA LEU A 211 -17.11 9.91 25.26
C LEU A 211 -16.87 9.36 26.68
N LYS A 212 -17.71 9.78 27.64
CA LYS A 212 -17.67 9.29 29.02
C LYS A 212 -17.93 7.79 29.09
N HIS A 213 -18.93 7.25 28.38
CA HIS A 213 -19.19 5.80 28.30
C HIS A 213 -17.97 5.00 27.81
N VAL A 214 -17.38 5.42 26.67
CA VAL A 214 -16.20 4.77 26.07
C VAL A 214 -15.00 4.77 27.02
N TRP A 215 -14.73 5.89 27.70
CA TRP A 215 -13.58 6.03 28.59
C TRP A 215 -13.78 5.46 30.00
N ASN A 216 -15.01 5.39 30.54
CA ASN A 216 -15.29 4.83 31.87
C ASN A 216 -14.78 3.38 32.06
N SER A 217 -14.61 2.62 30.97
CA SER A 217 -14.08 1.25 30.99
C SER A 217 -12.55 1.15 30.97
N LEU A 218 -11.85 2.26 30.73
CA LEU A 218 -10.41 2.33 30.46
C LEU A 218 -9.67 3.32 31.37
N ILE A 219 -10.39 4.27 31.98
CA ILE A 219 -9.84 5.40 32.73
C ILE A 219 -10.55 5.46 34.10
N PRO A 220 -9.92 4.96 35.17
CA PRO A 220 -10.55 4.92 36.50
C PRO A 220 -10.71 6.30 37.17
N GLN A 221 -10.07 7.34 36.63
CA GLN A 221 -9.91 8.65 37.26
C GLN A 221 -10.52 9.73 36.37
N ARG A 222 -11.58 10.38 36.85
CA ARG A 222 -12.32 11.40 36.08
C ARG A 222 -11.50 12.64 35.75
N GLU A 223 -10.56 13.02 36.63
CA GLU A 223 -9.65 14.16 36.45
C GLU A 223 -8.88 14.05 35.12
N ALA A 224 -8.42 12.85 34.76
CA ALA A 224 -7.71 12.62 33.50
C ALA A 224 -8.56 12.84 32.22
N HIS A 225 -9.90 12.86 32.31
CA HIS A 225 -10.75 13.05 31.13
C HIS A 225 -10.59 14.46 30.54
N GLU A 226 -10.54 15.51 31.36
CA GLU A 226 -10.44 16.89 30.85
C GLU A 226 -9.03 17.14 30.27
N SER A 227 -7.95 16.64 30.90
CA SER A 227 -6.59 16.66 30.32
C SER A 227 -6.51 15.93 28.98
N LEU A 228 -7.18 14.78 28.85
CA LEU A 228 -7.21 14.02 27.59
C LEU A 228 -7.99 14.73 26.49
N ILE A 229 -9.11 15.40 26.83
CA ILE A 229 -9.84 16.29 25.92
C ILE A 229 -8.91 17.43 25.46
N ALA A 230 -8.23 18.11 26.39
CA ALA A 230 -7.30 19.18 26.06
C ALA A 230 -6.15 18.73 25.12
N ILE A 231 -5.61 17.53 25.30
CA ILE A 231 -4.61 16.96 24.37
C ILE A 231 -5.23 16.69 22.99
N MET A 232 -6.45 16.15 22.92
CA MET A 232 -7.13 15.92 21.65
C MET A 232 -7.47 17.22 20.92
N GLU A 233 -7.81 18.29 21.64
CA GLU A 233 -8.02 19.64 21.09
C GLU A 233 -6.71 20.30 20.63
N LYS A 234 -5.62 20.15 21.41
CA LYS A 234 -4.27 20.61 21.03
C LYS A 234 -3.85 20.04 19.67
N PHE A 235 -4.16 18.77 19.40
CA PHE A 235 -3.85 18.12 18.12
C PHE A 235 -4.95 18.20 17.04
N SER A 236 -6.03 18.94 17.31
CA SER A 236 -7.22 19.08 16.46
C SER A 236 -7.78 17.71 16.01
N LEU A 237 -7.79 16.75 16.93
CA LEU A 237 -8.43 15.43 16.81
C LEU A 237 -9.92 15.52 17.15
N LEU A 238 -10.29 16.44 18.04
CA LEU A 238 -11.65 16.92 18.26
C LEU A 238 -11.64 18.44 18.49
N CYS A 239 -12.81 19.06 18.44
CA CYS A 239 -13.04 20.47 18.76
C CYS A 239 -14.46 20.62 19.35
N PRO A 240 -14.72 21.54 20.28
CA PRO A 240 -16.08 21.82 20.75
C PRO A 240 -17.03 22.15 19.59
N TRP A 241 -18.26 21.63 19.65
CA TRP A 241 -19.31 21.87 18.67
C TRP A 241 -20.46 22.64 19.32
N PRO A 242 -21.01 23.70 18.69
CA PRO A 242 -22.11 24.46 19.27
C PRO A 242 -23.37 23.60 19.44
N SER A 243 -23.87 23.49 20.67
CA SER A 243 -25.09 22.75 20.98
C SER A 243 -26.35 23.48 20.49
N SER A 244 -27.29 22.73 19.91
CA SER A 244 -28.66 23.23 19.71
C SER A 244 -29.38 23.35 21.05
N GLN A 245 -30.43 24.18 21.12
CA GLN A 245 -31.26 24.32 22.32
C GLN A 245 -31.93 23.01 22.75
N ASP A 246 -32.02 22.03 21.86
CA ASP A 246 -32.62 20.71 22.07
C ASP A 246 -31.68 19.71 22.80
N PHE A 247 -30.38 19.99 22.88
CA PHE A 247 -29.36 19.07 23.42
C PHE A 247 -28.46 19.75 24.48
N PRO A 248 -28.67 19.49 25.79
CA PRO A 248 -28.00 20.24 26.87
C PRO A 248 -26.58 19.74 27.21
N ASP A 249 -26.13 18.61 26.67
CA ASP A 249 -24.79 18.05 26.92
C ASP A 249 -23.72 18.68 26.02
N LYS A 250 -22.43 18.66 26.45
CA LYS A 250 -21.33 19.09 25.58
C LYS A 250 -21.28 18.21 24.31
N GLN A 251 -21.06 18.84 23.15
CA GLN A 251 -20.84 18.17 21.87
C GLN A 251 -19.48 18.56 21.30
N TYR A 252 -18.88 17.67 20.51
CA TYR A 252 -17.59 17.86 19.86
C TYR A 252 -17.65 17.37 18.41
N ILE A 253 -16.90 17.99 17.51
CA ILE A 253 -16.69 17.54 16.13
C ILE A 253 -15.37 16.77 16.04
N VAL A 254 -15.39 15.56 15.47
CA VAL A 254 -14.23 14.66 15.32
C VAL A 254 -13.91 14.52 13.83
N PRO A 255 -12.93 15.28 13.28
CA PRO A 255 -12.81 15.43 11.83
C PRO A 255 -12.40 14.15 11.07
N SER A 256 -11.74 13.19 11.74
CA SER A 256 -11.42 11.89 11.14
C SER A 256 -12.64 10.97 10.96
N MET A 257 -13.77 11.33 11.56
CA MET A 257 -15.04 10.62 11.46
C MET A 257 -15.99 11.26 10.42
N LEU A 258 -15.59 12.38 9.80
CA LEU A 258 -16.22 12.88 8.57
C LEU A 258 -15.91 11.93 7.41
N ARG A 259 -16.72 10.86 7.30
CA ARG A 259 -16.59 9.79 6.30
C ARG A 259 -17.55 9.97 5.12
N THR A 260 -18.65 10.67 5.35
CA THR A 260 -19.64 11.00 4.33
C THR A 260 -19.00 11.84 3.21
N ARG A 261 -19.21 11.41 1.96
CA ARG A 261 -18.75 12.13 0.76
C ARG A 261 -19.65 13.35 0.50
N PRO A 262 -19.11 14.45 -0.06
CA PRO A 262 -19.93 15.56 -0.56
C PRO A 262 -20.94 15.08 -1.62
N PRO A 263 -22.20 15.55 -1.61
CA PRO A 263 -23.16 15.34 -2.70
C PRO A 263 -22.67 15.88 -4.05
N GLU A 264 -23.09 15.27 -5.15
CA GLU A 264 -22.59 15.57 -6.51
C GLU A 264 -22.95 17.01 -6.96
N GLU A 265 -24.04 17.56 -6.45
CA GLU A 265 -24.53 18.92 -6.72
C GLU A 265 -23.57 20.02 -6.24
N ILE A 266 -22.56 19.68 -5.42
CA ILE A 266 -21.48 20.60 -5.06
C ILE A 266 -20.66 21.03 -6.29
N SER A 267 -20.59 20.20 -7.34
CA SER A 267 -19.97 20.58 -8.62
C SER A 267 -20.71 21.79 -9.22
N ASN A 268 -22.04 21.71 -9.28
CA ASN A 268 -22.92 22.79 -9.77
C ASN A 268 -22.81 24.05 -8.90
N LEU A 269 -22.64 23.87 -7.57
CA LEU A 269 -22.43 24.98 -6.63
C LEU A 269 -21.11 25.72 -6.91
N VAL A 270 -20.02 25.00 -7.14
CA VAL A 270 -18.71 25.60 -7.48
C VAL A 270 -18.77 26.28 -8.85
N GLU A 271 -19.37 25.64 -9.86
CA GLU A 271 -19.54 26.24 -11.20
C GLU A 271 -20.46 27.48 -11.21
N SER A 272 -21.36 27.63 -10.23
CA SER A 272 -22.19 28.83 -10.05
C SER A 272 -21.44 30.06 -9.51
N ALA A 273 -20.20 29.88 -9.02
CA ALA A 273 -19.44 30.96 -8.41
C ALA A 273 -19.03 32.04 -9.43
N LYS A 274 -19.45 33.28 -9.18
CA LYS A 274 -19.11 34.44 -10.04
C LYS A 274 -17.70 34.98 -9.81
N ILE A 275 -17.09 34.63 -8.67
CA ILE A 275 -15.73 34.99 -8.30
C ILE A 275 -14.85 33.76 -8.61
N PRO A 276 -13.73 33.91 -9.34
CA PRO A 276 -12.83 32.78 -9.58
C PRO A 276 -12.30 32.20 -8.27
N SER A 277 -12.23 30.87 -8.16
CA SER A 277 -11.70 30.21 -6.97
C SER A 277 -10.24 30.57 -6.68
N LEU A 278 -9.92 30.68 -5.39
CA LEU A 278 -8.56 30.80 -4.86
C LEU A 278 -8.05 29.39 -4.50
N PHE A 279 -6.78 29.09 -4.74
CA PHE A 279 -6.20 27.77 -4.46
C PHE A 279 -5.00 27.87 -3.54
N ILE A 280 -4.97 27.07 -2.48
CA ILE A 280 -3.74 26.80 -1.70
C ILE A 280 -3.08 25.59 -2.35
N LYS A 281 -1.91 25.77 -2.96
CA LYS A 281 -1.17 24.74 -3.69
C LYS A 281 0.08 24.35 -2.91
N PHE A 282 0.38 23.06 -2.83
CA PHE A 282 1.49 22.54 -2.01
C PHE A 282 2.70 22.16 -2.88
N ASP A 283 3.91 22.54 -2.44
CA ASP A 283 5.17 22.32 -3.17
C ASP A 283 5.54 20.83 -3.28
N THR A 284 5.03 20.03 -2.36
CA THR A 284 5.04 18.55 -2.36
C THR A 284 4.24 17.94 -3.52
N GLY A 285 3.47 18.76 -4.26
CA GLY A 285 2.50 18.31 -5.26
C GLY A 285 1.26 17.62 -4.68
N ARG A 286 1.11 17.56 -3.34
CA ARG A 286 0.01 16.89 -2.65
C ARG A 286 -0.37 17.57 -1.34
N VAL A 287 -1.67 17.71 -1.08
CA VAL A 287 -2.15 18.15 0.25
C VAL A 287 -1.71 17.12 1.30
N PRO A 288 -1.00 17.52 2.37
CA PRO A 288 -0.55 16.58 3.39
C PRO A 288 -1.72 15.81 4.05
N PRO A 289 -1.62 14.47 4.22
CA PRO A 289 -2.71 13.65 4.75
C PRO A 289 -3.21 14.13 6.12
N GLY A 290 -4.52 14.36 6.24
CA GLY A 290 -5.13 14.86 7.48
C GLY A 290 -4.83 16.33 7.81
N LEU A 291 -4.29 17.12 6.87
CA LEU A 291 -4.19 18.57 7.01
C LEU A 291 -5.55 19.27 6.84
N PHE A 292 -6.27 18.98 5.75
CA PHE A 292 -7.53 19.64 5.43
C PHE A 292 -8.57 19.58 6.59
N PRO A 293 -8.82 18.44 7.26
CA PRO A 293 -9.78 18.40 8.37
C PRO A 293 -9.36 19.26 9.58
N ARG A 294 -8.05 19.46 9.80
CA ARG A 294 -7.52 20.35 10.84
C ARG A 294 -7.60 21.81 10.43
N PHE A 295 -7.30 22.12 9.17
CA PHE A 295 -7.47 23.44 8.57
C PHE A 295 -8.93 23.92 8.66
N VAL A 296 -9.89 23.01 8.41
CA VAL A 296 -11.32 23.24 8.61
C VAL A 296 -11.67 23.50 10.09
N LEU A 297 -11.00 22.85 11.05
CA LEU A 297 -11.19 23.14 12.48
C LEU A 297 -10.63 24.50 12.91
N GLU A 298 -9.41 24.87 12.52
CA GLU A 298 -8.88 26.21 12.87
C GLU A 298 -9.75 27.31 12.23
N PHE A 299 -10.30 27.06 11.04
CA PHE A 299 -11.26 27.94 10.37
C PHE A 299 -12.62 28.01 11.10
N LEU A 300 -13.14 26.89 11.60
CA LEU A 300 -14.34 26.83 12.45
C LEU A 300 -14.13 27.60 13.76
N LEU A 301 -13.00 27.39 14.44
CA LEU A 301 -12.62 28.10 15.66
C LEU A 301 -12.48 29.61 15.44
N TRP A 302 -11.97 30.03 14.27
CA TRP A 302 -11.95 31.45 13.90
C TRP A 302 -13.36 32.00 13.66
N CYS A 303 -14.19 31.32 12.86
CA CYS A 303 -15.58 31.73 12.61
C CYS A 303 -16.40 31.89 13.90
N GLY A 304 -16.22 30.99 14.88
CA GLY A 304 -16.89 31.07 16.18
C GLY A 304 -16.48 32.27 17.03
N ARG A 305 -15.28 32.83 16.83
CA ARG A 305 -14.80 34.05 17.51
C ARG A 305 -15.30 35.32 16.86
N GLU A 306 -15.13 35.46 15.54
CA GLU A 306 -15.51 36.69 14.81
C GLU A 306 -17.02 36.82 14.60
N PHE A 307 -17.74 35.69 14.48
CA PHE A 307 -19.14 35.67 14.13
C PHE A 307 -19.99 34.86 15.14
N PRO A 308 -20.26 35.37 16.36
CA PRO A 308 -20.99 34.66 17.42
C PRO A 308 -22.46 34.26 17.13
N ARG A 309 -22.91 34.40 15.88
CA ARG A 309 -24.22 33.96 15.36
C ARG A 309 -24.11 33.23 14.00
N PHE A 310 -22.93 32.74 13.64
CA PHE A 310 -22.74 31.98 12.40
C PHE A 310 -23.62 30.72 12.40
N ALA A 311 -24.13 30.34 11.22
CA ALA A 311 -24.85 29.09 11.07
C ALA A 311 -23.87 27.91 11.08
N LEU A 312 -24.27 26.78 11.67
CA LEU A 312 -23.46 25.57 11.68
C LEU A 312 -23.04 25.20 10.24
N PRO A 313 -21.75 24.87 10.01
CA PRO A 313 -21.27 24.54 8.68
C PRO A 313 -21.70 23.14 8.26
N GLN A 314 -21.77 22.92 6.95
CA GLN A 314 -21.96 21.59 6.38
C GLN A 314 -20.59 20.98 6.13
N LEU A 315 -20.27 19.88 6.84
CA LEU A 315 -18.95 19.26 6.84
C LEU A 315 -19.00 17.84 6.25
N PHE A 316 -18.04 17.53 5.38
CA PHE A 316 -17.89 16.25 4.67
C PHE A 316 -16.40 15.93 4.54
N HIS A 317 -16.05 14.71 4.13
CA HIS A 317 -14.67 14.20 4.16
C HIS A 317 -13.60 15.13 3.55
N ASN A 318 -13.89 15.71 2.39
CA ASN A 318 -13.01 16.62 1.66
C ASN A 318 -13.68 17.97 1.33
N PHE A 319 -14.76 18.34 2.02
CA PHE A 319 -15.52 19.57 1.76
C PHE A 319 -16.07 20.19 3.05
N ALA A 320 -16.03 21.52 3.15
CA ALA A 320 -16.67 22.28 4.21
C ALA A 320 -17.35 23.53 3.66
N ARG A 321 -18.61 23.78 4.03
CA ARG A 321 -19.35 24.99 3.65
C ARG A 321 -19.80 25.77 4.88
N PHE A 322 -19.37 27.03 4.95
CA PHE A 322 -19.72 27.98 6.00
C PHE A 322 -20.77 28.95 5.46
N ASN A 323 -21.99 28.88 6.02
CA ASN A 323 -23.15 29.61 5.54
C ASN A 323 -23.31 30.98 6.25
N ASN A 324 -23.89 31.95 5.54
CA ASN A 324 -24.15 33.31 6.05
C ASN A 324 -22.88 34.04 6.54
N PHE A 325 -21.82 33.97 5.74
CA PHE A 325 -20.53 34.60 6.03
C PHE A 325 -20.44 35.94 5.27
N PRO A 326 -20.17 37.11 5.91
CA PRO A 326 -20.42 37.49 7.29
C PRO A 326 -21.78 38.20 7.40
N ASN A 327 -22.86 37.45 7.62
CA ASN A 327 -24.27 37.90 7.62
C ASN A 327 -24.78 38.60 6.35
N GLN A 328 -24.03 38.54 5.24
CA GLN A 328 -24.32 39.25 3.98
C GLN A 328 -24.89 38.34 2.87
N GLY A 329 -25.30 37.12 3.20
CA GLY A 329 -25.85 36.16 2.24
C GLY A 329 -24.82 35.48 1.33
N LEU A 330 -23.52 35.57 1.65
CA LEU A 330 -22.49 34.76 1.01
C LEU A 330 -22.33 33.42 1.76
N SER A 331 -21.87 32.40 1.04
CA SER A 331 -21.37 31.14 1.58
C SER A 331 -19.92 30.97 1.15
N LEU A 332 -19.05 30.59 2.10
CA LEU A 332 -17.70 30.14 1.80
C LEU A 332 -17.69 28.62 1.66
N VAL A 333 -16.99 28.11 0.65
CA VAL A 333 -16.73 26.70 0.43
C VAL A 333 -15.23 26.45 0.43
N LEU A 334 -14.80 25.43 1.18
CA LEU A 334 -13.46 24.85 1.15
C LEU A 334 -13.58 23.43 0.58
N LEU A 335 -12.80 23.11 -0.45
CA LEU A 335 -12.85 21.83 -1.16
C LEU A 335 -11.43 21.28 -1.35
N CYS A 336 -11.14 20.12 -0.78
CA CYS A 336 -9.82 19.49 -0.88
C CYS A 336 -9.74 18.62 -2.14
N HIS A 337 -8.74 18.92 -2.97
CA HIS A 337 -8.31 18.12 -4.11
C HIS A 337 -7.04 17.33 -3.72
N SER A 338 -6.43 16.61 -4.66
CA SER A 338 -5.21 15.83 -4.35
C SER A 338 -3.98 16.71 -4.15
N SER A 339 -3.87 17.82 -4.89
CA SER A 339 -2.71 18.72 -4.92
C SER A 339 -2.96 20.13 -4.34
N THR A 340 -4.23 20.51 -4.16
CA THR A 340 -4.66 21.85 -3.73
C THR A 340 -5.83 21.80 -2.76
N ILE A 341 -6.00 22.87 -1.97
CA ILE A 341 -7.27 23.20 -1.32
C ILE A 341 -7.88 24.37 -2.09
N GLU A 342 -9.04 24.14 -2.72
CA GLU A 342 -9.82 25.17 -3.41
C GLU A 342 -10.72 25.92 -2.43
N VAL A 343 -10.82 27.23 -2.61
CA VAL A 343 -11.56 28.17 -1.79
C VAL A 343 -12.48 28.98 -2.68
N VAL A 344 -13.79 28.91 -2.43
CA VAL A 344 -14.84 29.46 -3.31
C VAL A 344 -15.81 30.32 -2.51
N VAL A 345 -16.20 31.48 -3.05
CA VAL A 345 -17.22 32.36 -2.47
C VAL A 345 -18.44 32.38 -3.39
N VAL A 346 -19.59 31.99 -2.83
CA VAL A 346 -20.89 31.94 -3.54
C VAL A 346 -21.85 32.94 -2.92
N SER A 347 -22.53 33.76 -3.73
CA SER A 347 -23.56 34.70 -3.28
C SER A 347 -24.95 34.12 -3.49
N ALA A 348 -25.84 34.23 -2.48
CA ALA A 348 -27.25 33.89 -2.63
C ALA A 348 -28.02 34.89 -3.53
N ASN A 349 -27.56 36.15 -3.60
CA ASN A 349 -28.17 37.20 -4.40
C ASN A 349 -27.36 37.42 -5.68
N GLY A 350 -27.99 37.24 -6.84
CA GLY A 350 -27.33 37.06 -8.14
C GLY A 350 -26.62 38.27 -8.78
N GLY A 351 -26.39 39.37 -8.07
CA GLY A 351 -25.65 40.55 -8.57
C GLY A 351 -24.19 40.55 -8.11
N ILE A 352 -23.28 41.06 -8.94
CA ILE A 352 -21.89 41.34 -8.52
C ILE A 352 -21.83 42.67 -7.76
N ASP A 353 -22.70 43.62 -8.12
CA ASP A 353 -22.71 45.02 -7.68
C ASP A 353 -23.09 45.25 -6.20
N MET A 354 -23.34 44.17 -5.45
CA MET A 354 -23.57 44.20 -3.99
C MET A 354 -22.71 43.19 -3.22
N VAL A 355 -21.74 42.53 -3.86
CA VAL A 355 -20.79 41.68 -3.14
C VAL A 355 -19.79 42.57 -2.40
N ASN A 356 -19.77 42.45 -1.07
CA ASN A 356 -18.88 43.26 -0.24
C ASN A 356 -17.42 42.80 -0.39
N MET A 357 -16.68 43.48 -1.27
CA MET A 357 -15.26 43.21 -1.55
C MET A 357 -14.40 43.20 -0.27
N ALA A 358 -14.71 44.08 0.70
CA ALA A 358 -13.99 44.13 1.98
C ALA A 358 -14.18 42.84 2.80
N SER A 359 -15.33 42.17 2.71
CA SER A 359 -15.55 40.86 3.37
C SER A 359 -14.68 39.75 2.77
N ILE A 360 -14.44 39.77 1.46
CA ILE A 360 -13.60 38.78 0.76
C ILE A 360 -12.12 39.08 1.02
N GLN A 361 -11.72 40.36 0.97
CA GLN A 361 -10.35 40.80 1.27
C GLN A 361 -9.99 40.55 2.75
N ALA A 362 -10.90 40.78 3.69
CA ALA A 362 -10.70 40.41 5.10
C ALA A 362 -10.49 38.90 5.27
N PHE A 363 -11.29 38.06 4.60
CA PHE A 363 -11.08 36.63 4.56
C PHE A 363 -9.73 36.25 3.92
N ARG A 364 -9.32 36.87 2.80
CA ARG A 364 -8.02 36.61 2.14
C ARG A 364 -6.87 36.88 3.11
N SER A 365 -6.90 37.99 3.84
CA SER A 365 -5.89 38.33 4.85
C SER A 365 -5.87 37.29 5.98
N GLN A 366 -7.05 36.88 6.46
CA GLN A 366 -7.15 35.85 7.48
C GLN A 366 -6.67 34.47 7.01
N LEU A 367 -6.83 34.13 5.73
CA LEU A 367 -6.42 32.82 5.19
C LEU A 367 -4.93 32.56 5.43
N THR A 368 -4.07 33.57 5.21
CA THR A 368 -2.64 33.49 5.51
C THR A 368 -2.37 33.37 7.01
N SER A 369 -3.15 34.05 7.87
CA SER A 369 -3.05 33.90 9.33
C SER A 369 -3.40 32.47 9.78
N ILE A 370 -4.41 31.84 9.19
CA ILE A 370 -4.83 30.46 9.50
C ILE A 370 -3.83 29.43 8.97
N ILE A 371 -3.24 29.64 7.79
CA ILE A 371 -2.11 28.84 7.30
C ILE A 371 -0.96 28.90 8.33
N ASN A 372 -0.53 30.10 8.74
CA ASN A 372 0.56 30.25 9.72
C ASN A 372 0.23 29.58 11.07
N GLN A 373 -0.99 29.77 11.60
CA GLN A 373 -1.45 29.11 12.83
C GLN A 373 -1.39 27.58 12.75
N VAL A 374 -1.79 27.00 11.61
CA VAL A 374 -1.68 25.56 11.37
C VAL A 374 -0.21 25.12 11.29
N TRP A 375 0.69 25.91 10.70
CA TRP A 375 2.11 25.57 10.59
C TRP A 375 2.86 25.67 11.92
N ASP A 376 2.49 26.62 12.79
CA ASP A 376 3.05 26.74 14.14
C ASP A 376 2.48 25.68 15.09
N LYS A 377 1.18 25.37 15.01
CA LYS A 377 0.51 24.34 15.83
C LYS A 377 0.96 22.92 15.47
N PHE A 378 1.38 22.67 14.23
CA PHE A 378 1.70 21.33 13.72
C PHE A 378 3.12 21.26 13.13
N PHE A 379 4.09 20.89 13.97
CA PHE A 379 5.52 20.77 13.60
C PHE A 379 5.79 19.98 12.30
N TRP A 380 4.93 19.00 11.98
CA TRP A 380 5.07 18.12 10.82
C TRP A 380 4.68 18.77 9.47
N VAL A 381 3.93 19.88 9.48
CA VAL A 381 3.72 20.73 8.28
C VAL A 381 4.59 21.99 8.27
N LYS A 382 5.28 22.34 9.36
CA LYS A 382 6.07 23.59 9.47
C LYS A 382 7.10 23.83 8.34
N ASN A 383 7.58 22.75 7.71
CA ASN A 383 8.52 22.78 6.58
C ASN A 383 7.87 22.51 5.20
N VAL A 384 6.55 22.38 5.11
CA VAL A 384 5.81 22.19 3.86
C VAL A 384 5.54 23.56 3.25
N GLY A 385 6.13 23.86 2.11
CA GLY A 385 5.81 25.07 1.36
C GLY A 385 4.43 24.98 0.70
N CYS A 386 3.70 26.10 0.68
CA CYS A 386 2.48 26.25 -0.10
C CYS A 386 2.30 27.68 -0.61
N ASP A 387 1.90 27.81 -1.87
CA ASP A 387 1.58 29.06 -2.53
C ASP A 387 0.08 29.31 -2.58
N VAL A 388 -0.31 30.58 -2.48
CA VAL A 388 -1.66 31.04 -2.85
C VAL A 388 -1.68 31.34 -4.35
N CYS A 389 -2.54 30.62 -5.06
CA CYS A 389 -2.59 30.56 -6.52
C CYS A 389 -4.00 30.82 -7.09
N TYR A 390 -4.04 31.19 -8.36
CA TYR A 390 -5.25 31.38 -9.17
C TYR A 390 -5.23 30.46 -10.39
N LEU A 391 -6.40 29.99 -10.82
CA LEU A 391 -6.50 29.13 -12.01
C LEU A 391 -6.51 29.95 -13.30
N CYS A 392 -5.64 29.61 -14.25
CA CYS A 392 -5.52 30.33 -15.52
C CYS A 392 -6.75 30.13 -16.42
N HIS A 393 -7.60 31.15 -16.50
CA HIS A 393 -8.83 31.13 -17.30
C HIS A 393 -8.62 31.04 -18.83
N VAL A 394 -7.37 31.16 -19.31
CA VAL A 394 -7.01 31.08 -20.74
C VAL A 394 -6.84 29.62 -21.21
N CYS A 395 -6.26 28.75 -20.38
CA CYS A 395 -5.97 27.36 -20.74
C CYS A 395 -6.58 26.31 -19.81
N SER A 396 -7.13 26.70 -18.66
CA SER A 396 -7.64 25.80 -17.61
C SER A 396 -9.07 26.17 -17.18
N ARG A 397 -9.90 26.61 -18.14
CA ARG A 397 -11.27 27.07 -17.91
C ARG A 397 -12.14 25.92 -17.39
N GLY A 398 -12.90 26.17 -16.31
CA GLY A 398 -13.78 25.15 -15.71
C GLY A 398 -13.03 23.93 -15.18
N ARG A 399 -11.74 24.09 -14.79
CA ARG A 399 -10.82 23.00 -14.44
C ARG A 399 -10.66 21.94 -15.55
N THR A 400 -10.84 22.36 -16.81
CA THR A 400 -10.57 21.56 -18.01
C THR A 400 -9.49 22.24 -18.86
N ILE A 401 -8.68 21.45 -19.55
CA ILE A 401 -7.71 21.93 -20.55
C ILE A 401 -8.14 21.44 -21.92
N SER A 402 -8.36 22.35 -22.86
CA SER A 402 -8.92 22.02 -24.18
C SER A 402 -8.06 21.01 -24.97
N LEU A 403 -6.73 21.10 -24.88
CA LEU A 403 -5.80 20.16 -25.48
C LEU A 403 -4.62 19.92 -24.52
N CYS A 404 -4.54 18.74 -23.91
CA CYS A 404 -3.48 18.43 -22.95
C CYS A 404 -2.25 17.82 -23.61
N GLN A 405 -1.11 18.53 -23.56
CA GLN A 405 0.16 18.03 -24.12
C GLN A 405 0.84 16.94 -23.28
N LEU A 406 0.40 16.71 -22.03
CA LEU A 406 0.95 15.66 -21.16
C LEU A 406 0.21 14.32 -21.30
N HIS A 407 -1.10 14.36 -21.57
CA HIS A 407 -1.97 13.18 -21.67
C HIS A 407 -2.57 12.97 -23.06
N TYR A 408 -2.31 13.86 -24.01
CA TYR A 408 -2.76 13.80 -25.41
C TYR A 408 -4.29 13.70 -25.60
N GLU A 409 -5.05 14.16 -24.59
CA GLU A 409 -6.52 14.16 -24.57
C GLU A 409 -7.09 15.59 -24.66
N GLU A 410 -8.28 15.72 -25.24
CA GLU A 410 -9.08 16.95 -25.19
C GLU A 410 -9.93 17.02 -23.92
N GLY A 411 -10.06 18.21 -23.32
CA GLY A 411 -10.89 18.41 -22.13
C GLY A 411 -10.31 17.89 -20.81
N CYS A 412 -9.02 17.51 -20.78
CA CYS A 412 -8.28 16.98 -19.63
C CYS A 412 -8.64 17.67 -18.31
N LYS A 413 -9.02 16.87 -17.30
CA LYS A 413 -9.40 17.33 -15.95
C LYS A 413 -8.34 17.06 -14.87
N GLN A 414 -7.20 16.47 -15.24
CA GLN A 414 -6.14 16.09 -14.30
C GLN A 414 -5.49 17.32 -13.66
N GLU A 415 -5.34 17.32 -12.33
CA GLU A 415 -4.91 18.48 -11.54
C GLU A 415 -3.50 18.97 -11.90
N GLU A 416 -2.57 18.04 -12.13
CA GLU A 416 -1.17 18.30 -12.46
C GLU A 416 -0.99 19.02 -13.81
N CYS A 417 -1.98 18.92 -14.70
CA CYS A 417 -1.98 19.62 -15.97
C CYS A 417 -2.44 21.08 -15.83
N LEU A 418 -3.25 21.39 -14.80
CA LEU A 418 -3.85 22.70 -14.59
C LEU A 418 -2.78 23.79 -14.43
N HIS A 419 -3.05 24.94 -15.04
CA HIS A 419 -2.15 26.09 -14.97
C HIS A 419 -2.53 27.00 -13.81
N PHE A 420 -1.85 26.80 -12.69
CA PHE A 420 -1.89 27.70 -11.54
C PHE A 420 -0.90 28.85 -11.74
N ILE A 421 -1.37 30.06 -11.45
CA ILE A 421 -0.60 31.32 -11.47
C ILE A 421 -0.42 31.74 -10.01
N SER A 422 0.78 32.05 -9.55
CA SER A 422 0.99 32.52 -8.17
C SER A 422 0.59 34.00 -8.00
N GLU A 423 0.34 34.43 -6.77
CA GLU A 423 0.13 35.85 -6.44
C GLU A 423 1.41 36.70 -6.60
N LEU A 424 2.57 36.07 -6.80
CA LEU A 424 3.82 36.73 -7.20
C LEU A 424 3.82 37.05 -8.70
N ASP A 425 3.38 36.11 -9.56
CA ASP A 425 3.31 36.26 -11.02
C ASP A 425 2.31 37.34 -11.48
N LEU A 426 1.38 37.73 -10.60
CA LEU A 426 0.42 38.82 -10.83
C LEU A 426 0.93 40.19 -10.34
N GLY A 427 2.17 40.28 -9.85
CA GLY A 427 2.68 41.44 -9.11
C GLY A 427 3.12 42.66 -9.93
N ASP A 428 3.41 42.49 -11.22
CA ASP A 428 3.82 43.56 -12.13
C ASP A 428 2.72 43.86 -13.16
N GLU A 429 2.47 45.14 -13.46
CA GLU A 429 1.43 45.60 -14.41
C GLU A 429 1.67 45.18 -15.87
N THR A 430 2.76 44.47 -16.17
CA THR A 430 3.03 43.85 -17.46
C THR A 430 2.13 42.63 -17.69
N GLN A 431 0.92 42.88 -18.20
CA GLN A 431 -0.04 41.92 -18.80
C GLN A 431 0.42 40.45 -18.76
N ALA A 432 0.14 39.73 -17.67
CA ALA A 432 0.58 38.34 -17.53
C ALA A 432 0.03 37.49 -18.69
N ILE A 433 0.89 36.72 -19.37
CA ILE A 433 0.54 35.97 -20.58
C ILE A 433 0.55 34.47 -20.31
N CYS A 434 -0.52 33.79 -20.66
CA CYS A 434 -0.56 32.33 -20.67
C CYS A 434 0.26 31.79 -21.85
N THR A 435 1.37 31.12 -21.55
CA THR A 435 2.21 30.43 -22.55
C THR A 435 1.72 29.02 -22.89
N ARG A 436 0.74 28.49 -22.14
CA ARG A 436 0.26 27.10 -22.28
C ARG A 436 -0.91 26.92 -23.26
N SER A 437 -1.58 27.99 -23.71
CA SER A 437 -2.68 27.87 -24.68
C SER A 437 -2.19 28.08 -26.11
N VAL A 438 -2.16 27.01 -26.89
CA VAL A 438 -1.83 27.06 -28.33
C VAL A 438 -3.00 27.52 -29.21
N ALA A 439 -4.22 27.62 -28.65
CA ALA A 439 -5.46 27.86 -29.41
C ALA A 439 -6.28 29.07 -28.92
N ALA A 440 -5.84 29.79 -27.88
CA ALA A 440 -6.55 30.99 -27.41
C ALA A 440 -6.28 32.20 -28.31
N VAL A 441 -7.36 32.92 -28.67
CA VAL A 441 -7.31 34.13 -29.51
C VAL A 441 -6.69 35.32 -28.78
N ASP A 442 -6.87 35.40 -27.46
CA ASP A 442 -6.09 36.26 -26.58
C ASP A 442 -5.48 35.39 -25.47
N ASN A 443 -4.17 35.54 -25.27
CA ASN A 443 -3.41 34.82 -24.25
C ASN A 443 -3.21 35.64 -22.97
N ARG A 444 -3.70 36.88 -22.91
CA ARG A 444 -3.64 37.73 -21.71
C ARG A 444 -4.50 37.17 -20.59
N ILE A 445 -3.89 37.08 -19.41
CA ILE A 445 -4.54 36.79 -18.15
C ILE A 445 -5.12 38.12 -17.65
N GLN A 446 -6.45 38.25 -17.74
CA GLN A 446 -7.19 39.39 -17.17
C GLN A 446 -7.12 39.34 -15.64
N VAL A 447 -6.18 40.08 -15.06
CA VAL A 447 -5.90 40.14 -13.61
C VAL A 447 -7.08 40.74 -12.83
N GLU A 448 -7.88 41.58 -13.49
CA GLU A 448 -9.05 42.27 -12.93
C GLU A 448 -10.09 41.30 -12.38
N LYS A 449 -10.15 40.07 -12.92
CA LYS A 449 -11.01 38.98 -12.41
C LYS A 449 -10.64 38.51 -11.01
N PHE A 450 -9.41 38.75 -10.56
CA PHE A 450 -8.88 38.33 -9.26
C PHE A 450 -8.87 39.46 -8.22
N TYR A 451 -9.26 40.70 -8.58
CA TYR A 451 -9.42 41.84 -7.66
C TYR A 451 -10.36 41.61 -6.45
N PRO A 452 -11.35 40.68 -6.45
CA PRO A 452 -12.05 40.32 -5.21
C PRO A 452 -11.13 39.74 -4.12
N TRP A 453 -10.02 39.13 -4.52
CA TRP A 453 -9.01 38.57 -3.62
C TRP A 453 -7.82 39.51 -3.40
N ILE A 454 -7.37 40.22 -4.45
CA ILE A 454 -6.15 41.02 -4.43
C ILE A 454 -6.44 42.43 -3.87
N SER A 455 -5.59 42.91 -2.97
CA SER A 455 -5.61 44.30 -2.49
C SER A 455 -4.60 45.16 -3.27
N CYS A 456 -5.07 46.21 -3.94
CA CYS A 456 -4.23 47.11 -4.74
C CYS A 456 -3.37 48.09 -3.91
N ALA A 457 -3.14 47.81 -2.61
CA ALA A 457 -2.50 48.73 -1.68
C ALA A 457 -0.96 48.59 -1.59
N GLU A 458 -0.41 47.40 -1.90
CA GLU A 458 0.99 47.08 -1.55
C GLU A 458 1.75 46.38 -2.70
N LYS A 459 2.51 47.17 -3.47
CA LYS A 459 3.80 46.80 -4.12
C LYS A 459 4.45 48.03 -4.75
N LYS A 460 5.76 48.20 -4.56
CA LYS A 460 6.60 49.20 -5.26
C LYS A 460 8.07 48.78 -5.25
N GLY A 461 8.65 48.61 -6.45
CA GLY A 461 10.03 48.17 -6.65
C GLY A 461 10.16 46.64 -6.76
N LEU A 462 11.05 46.07 -7.58
CA LEU A 462 12.13 46.69 -8.39
C LEU A 462 12.26 46.03 -9.79
N SER A 463 13.08 46.59 -10.69
CA SER A 463 12.83 46.54 -12.14
C SER A 463 13.76 45.68 -13.02
N SER A 464 13.14 44.86 -13.89
CA SER A 464 13.40 44.71 -15.35
C SER A 464 14.66 44.00 -15.93
N SER A 465 14.52 43.55 -17.20
CA SER A 465 15.56 43.07 -18.18
C SER A 465 16.11 41.62 -17.96
N ASN A 466 16.54 40.80 -18.94
CA ASN A 466 16.60 40.78 -20.44
C ASN A 466 17.03 39.35 -20.92
N VAL A 467 16.89 38.83 -22.17
CA VAL A 467 16.09 39.16 -23.39
C VAL A 467 16.11 37.99 -24.44
N ALA A 468 15.08 37.91 -25.31
CA ALA A 468 15.00 37.31 -26.69
C ALA A 468 15.49 35.86 -27.07
N ALA A 469 14.50 34.97 -27.27
CA ALA A 469 14.03 34.41 -28.56
C ALA A 469 14.78 33.32 -29.41
N ARG A 470 13.95 32.57 -30.16
CA ARG A 470 14.17 31.61 -31.28
C ARG A 470 14.68 30.20 -30.92
N SER A 471 14.32 29.06 -31.55
CA SER A 471 13.16 28.54 -32.33
C SER A 471 13.67 27.64 -33.48
N HIS A 472 13.17 26.40 -33.61
CA HIS A 472 12.86 25.74 -34.90
C HIS A 472 12.05 24.45 -34.67
N VAL A 473 11.37 23.98 -35.72
CA VAL A 473 10.43 22.84 -35.75
C VAL A 473 10.63 22.10 -37.08
N GLU A 474 10.46 20.76 -37.10
CA GLU A 474 9.97 19.88 -38.19
C GLU A 474 10.47 18.43 -37.96
N ALA A 475 9.93 17.36 -38.57
CA ALA A 475 8.54 16.99 -38.90
C ALA A 475 8.54 15.57 -39.52
N CYS A 476 7.57 14.70 -39.19
CA CYS A 476 7.12 13.62 -40.08
C CYS A 476 5.75 13.08 -39.63
N GLN A 477 4.99 12.45 -40.53
CA GLN A 477 3.61 11.98 -40.30
C GLN A 477 3.30 10.76 -41.19
N ILE A 478 2.18 10.08 -40.89
CA ILE A 478 1.44 9.14 -41.77
C ILE A 478 2.09 7.75 -41.98
N ASN A 479 1.48 6.71 -41.40
CA ASN A 479 0.62 5.81 -42.18
C ASN A 479 -0.28 4.88 -41.33
N ARG A 480 -1.37 4.40 -41.96
CA ARG A 480 -2.21 3.27 -41.52
C ARG A 480 -2.36 2.31 -42.70
N MET A 481 -2.32 1.00 -42.48
CA MET A 481 -3.19 0.01 -43.16
C MET A 481 -3.09 -1.36 -42.49
N THR A 482 -3.96 -2.28 -42.90
CA THR A 482 -4.37 -3.48 -42.15
C THR A 482 -3.60 -4.76 -42.50
N SER A 483 -3.35 -5.59 -41.49
CA SER A 483 -3.18 -7.05 -41.59
C SER A 483 -4.19 -7.74 -40.66
N ALA A 484 -4.35 -9.07 -40.77
CA ALA A 484 -5.06 -9.82 -39.74
C ALA A 484 -4.37 -9.61 -38.38
N THR A 485 -5.15 -9.29 -37.34
CA THR A 485 -4.65 -8.92 -36.01
C THR A 485 -4.58 -10.14 -35.10
N ALA A 486 -3.40 -10.39 -34.52
CA ALA A 486 -3.23 -11.36 -33.45
C ALA A 486 -4.07 -10.99 -32.21
N LEU A 487 -4.63 -12.00 -31.54
CA LEU A 487 -5.48 -11.84 -30.36
C LEU A 487 -4.71 -11.23 -29.20
N LYS A 488 -5.22 -10.14 -28.62
CA LYS A 488 -4.61 -9.41 -27.50
C LYS A 488 -5.06 -10.00 -26.17
N VAL A 489 -4.24 -10.89 -25.61
CA VAL A 489 -4.55 -11.59 -24.35
C VAL A 489 -3.79 -10.94 -23.20
N THR A 490 -4.53 -10.31 -22.28
CA THR A 490 -3.97 -9.67 -21.08
C THR A 490 -4.26 -10.51 -19.84
N LEU A 491 -3.20 -10.99 -19.18
CA LEU A 491 -3.29 -11.69 -17.90
C LEU A 491 -3.02 -10.71 -16.76
N LEU A 492 -3.75 -10.83 -15.65
CA LEU A 492 -3.56 -9.98 -14.47
C LEU A 492 -2.60 -10.66 -13.48
N GLY A 493 -1.53 -9.97 -13.07
CA GLY A 493 -0.51 -10.51 -12.17
C GLY A 493 -0.15 -9.58 -11.02
N SER A 494 0.39 -10.15 -9.94
CA SER A 494 1.01 -9.38 -8.84
C SER A 494 2.51 -9.17 -9.04
N GLU A 495 3.14 -9.97 -9.90
CA GLU A 495 4.57 -10.08 -10.20
C GLU A 495 4.72 -10.94 -11.48
N TRP A 496 5.88 -10.89 -12.14
CA TRP A 496 6.27 -11.87 -13.18
C TRP A 496 7.01 -13.06 -12.56
N SER A 497 7.81 -12.82 -11.52
CA SER A 497 8.37 -13.85 -10.67
C SER A 497 7.28 -14.79 -10.13
N SER A 498 7.66 -16.03 -9.85
CA SER A 498 6.76 -17.07 -9.34
C SER A 498 6.91 -17.22 -7.82
N SER A 499 7.01 -16.11 -7.10
CA SER A 499 7.46 -16.06 -5.70
C SER A 499 6.32 -16.27 -4.70
N MET A 500 5.12 -15.78 -5.05
CA MET A 500 3.95 -15.69 -4.17
C MET A 500 3.08 -16.96 -4.21
N GLY A 501 3.60 -18.06 -4.77
CA GLY A 501 2.97 -19.37 -4.84
C GLY A 501 2.08 -19.56 -6.07
N GLY A 502 1.33 -20.68 -6.08
CA GLY A 502 0.87 -21.32 -7.32
C GLY A 502 0.06 -20.49 -8.31
N LEU A 503 -0.65 -19.44 -7.87
CA LEU A 503 -1.32 -18.50 -8.78
C LEU A 503 -0.30 -17.81 -9.71
N SER A 504 0.79 -17.28 -9.16
CA SER A 504 1.89 -16.67 -9.93
C SER A 504 2.55 -17.69 -10.88
N THR A 505 2.73 -18.93 -10.42
CA THR A 505 3.32 -20.03 -11.19
C THR A 505 2.49 -20.38 -12.40
N ILE A 506 1.18 -20.61 -12.22
CA ILE A 506 0.23 -20.97 -13.29
C ILE A 506 0.08 -19.81 -14.27
N ASN A 507 -0.09 -18.58 -13.78
CA ASN A 507 -0.21 -17.39 -14.61
C ASN A 507 1.02 -17.19 -15.51
N ARG A 508 2.23 -17.31 -14.95
CA ARG A 508 3.48 -17.25 -15.73
C ARG A 508 3.57 -18.37 -16.78
N GLN A 509 3.19 -19.61 -16.47
CA GLN A 509 3.23 -20.68 -17.48
C GLN A 509 2.19 -20.49 -18.59
N LEU A 510 0.97 -20.04 -18.26
CA LEU A 510 -0.04 -19.66 -19.24
C LEU A 510 0.49 -18.57 -20.17
N ALA A 511 1.03 -17.48 -19.61
CA ALA A 511 1.61 -16.40 -20.42
C ALA A 511 2.73 -16.89 -21.35
N ILE A 512 3.67 -17.70 -20.84
CA ILE A 512 4.78 -18.26 -21.61
C ILE A 512 4.32 -19.23 -22.72
N HIS A 513 3.26 -20.01 -22.49
CA HIS A 513 2.80 -20.99 -23.47
C HIS A 513 1.85 -20.38 -24.51
N LEU A 514 0.96 -19.46 -24.12
CA LEU A 514 0.13 -18.69 -25.06
C LEU A 514 1.00 -17.86 -26.03
N ALA A 515 2.09 -17.26 -25.54
CA ALA A 515 3.01 -16.43 -26.33
C ALA A 515 3.91 -17.20 -27.33
N LYS A 516 3.75 -18.53 -27.43
CA LYS A 516 4.34 -19.35 -28.51
C LYS A 516 3.53 -19.31 -29.80
N HIS A 517 2.26 -18.92 -29.73
CA HIS A 517 1.37 -18.88 -30.87
C HIS A 517 1.49 -17.52 -31.57
N SER A 518 1.96 -17.50 -32.82
CA SER A 518 2.20 -16.28 -33.60
C SER A 518 0.93 -15.48 -33.95
N GLU A 519 -0.23 -15.96 -33.52
CA GLU A 519 -1.56 -15.37 -33.67
C GLU A 519 -2.10 -14.81 -32.34
N VAL A 520 -1.26 -14.73 -31.30
CA VAL A 520 -1.61 -14.29 -29.94
C VAL A 520 -0.51 -13.36 -29.41
N ASP A 521 -0.85 -12.10 -29.13
CA ASP A 521 0.03 -11.16 -28.43
C ASP A 521 -0.31 -11.16 -26.94
N VAL A 522 0.64 -11.59 -26.11
CA VAL A 522 0.43 -11.77 -24.67
C VAL A 522 1.01 -10.61 -23.86
N THR A 523 0.16 -10.02 -23.02
CA THR A 523 0.57 -9.01 -22.03
C THR A 523 0.30 -9.51 -20.61
N LEU A 524 1.26 -9.36 -19.71
CA LEU A 524 1.04 -9.43 -18.27
C LEU A 524 0.87 -8.00 -17.74
N LEU A 525 -0.29 -7.68 -17.17
CA LEU A 525 -0.53 -6.43 -16.46
C LEU A 525 -0.20 -6.62 -14.98
N VAL A 526 0.71 -5.81 -14.45
CA VAL A 526 1.15 -5.83 -13.04
C VAL A 526 0.99 -4.43 -12.40
N PRO A 527 0.96 -4.30 -11.06
CA PRO A 527 0.99 -3.00 -10.42
C PRO A 527 2.28 -2.23 -10.72
N GLN A 528 2.24 -0.90 -10.70
CA GLN A 528 3.45 -0.09 -10.90
C GLN A 528 4.58 -0.50 -9.94
N PHE A 529 5.80 -0.62 -10.48
CA PHE A 529 7.01 -1.08 -9.79
C PHE A 529 7.02 -2.56 -9.34
N ALA A 530 6.09 -3.40 -9.80
CA ALA A 530 6.00 -4.81 -9.40
C ALA A 530 6.83 -5.79 -10.26
N CYS A 531 7.58 -5.31 -11.27
CA CYS A 531 8.47 -6.14 -12.10
C CYS A 531 9.78 -5.41 -12.41
N PHE A 532 10.90 -6.03 -12.03
CA PHE A 532 12.24 -5.52 -12.29
C PHE A 532 12.67 -5.72 -13.76
N GLU A 533 13.68 -4.98 -14.19
CA GLU A 533 14.17 -5.03 -15.58
C GLU A 533 14.62 -6.42 -16.06
N ASP A 534 15.28 -7.22 -15.21
CA ASP A 534 15.64 -8.60 -15.56
C ASP A 534 14.43 -9.55 -15.62
N GLU A 535 13.29 -9.18 -15.04
CA GLU A 535 12.03 -9.88 -15.24
C GLU A 535 11.39 -9.50 -16.57
N ARG A 536 11.40 -8.20 -16.91
CA ARG A 536 10.95 -7.67 -18.21
C ARG A 536 11.69 -8.36 -19.36
N ARG A 537 13.02 -8.46 -19.26
CA ARG A 537 13.85 -9.26 -20.19
C ARG A 537 13.42 -10.73 -20.28
N LYS A 538 13.17 -11.38 -19.14
CA LYS A 538 12.75 -12.80 -19.07
C LYS A 538 11.33 -13.00 -19.62
N ALA A 539 10.45 -12.02 -19.55
CA ALA A 539 9.15 -12.05 -20.21
C ALA A 539 9.29 -11.86 -21.72
N SER A 540 10.04 -10.84 -22.16
CA SER A 540 10.28 -10.57 -23.58
C SER A 540 11.02 -11.71 -24.28
N SER A 541 11.90 -12.45 -23.60
CA SER A 541 12.55 -13.65 -24.16
C SER A 541 11.60 -14.86 -24.34
N HIS A 542 10.35 -14.75 -23.90
CA HIS A 542 9.25 -15.68 -24.15
C HIS A 542 8.09 -14.99 -24.91
N ASN A 543 8.35 -13.87 -25.59
CA ASN A 543 7.38 -13.03 -26.31
C ASN A 543 6.25 -12.43 -25.43
N VAL A 544 6.42 -12.37 -24.10
CA VAL A 544 5.44 -11.74 -23.19
C VAL A 544 5.82 -10.28 -22.94
N SER A 545 4.86 -9.37 -23.13
CA SER A 545 4.96 -7.97 -22.75
C SER A 545 4.61 -7.77 -21.26
N ILE A 546 5.26 -6.85 -20.55
CA ILE A 546 4.88 -6.45 -19.18
C ILE A 546 4.44 -4.99 -19.16
N GLN A 547 3.15 -4.77 -18.88
CA GLN A 547 2.55 -3.45 -18.69
C GLN A 547 2.30 -3.15 -17.21
N GLU A 548 2.41 -1.88 -16.82
CA GLU A 548 2.18 -1.43 -15.44
C GLU A 548 0.91 -0.59 -15.31
N ALA A 549 0.02 -1.03 -14.42
CA ALA A 549 -1.11 -0.23 -13.97
C ALA A 549 -0.61 0.85 -12.99
N LYS A 550 -0.81 2.13 -13.36
CA LYS A 550 -0.29 3.31 -12.64
C LYS A 550 -0.75 3.33 -11.17
N LYS A 551 0.14 3.73 -10.26
CA LYS A 551 -0.14 3.79 -8.82
C LYS A 551 -1.26 4.78 -8.49
N LEU A 552 -2.42 4.26 -8.07
CA LEU A 552 -3.55 5.08 -7.62
C LEU A 552 -3.43 5.43 -6.14
N VAL A 553 -3.71 6.69 -5.81
CA VAL A 553 -3.66 7.21 -4.43
C VAL A 553 -4.96 6.87 -3.70
N GLY A 554 -4.87 6.46 -2.43
CA GLY A 554 -6.03 6.05 -1.62
C GLY A 554 -6.36 4.55 -1.72
N PHE A 555 -5.95 3.88 -2.80
CA PHE A 555 -5.98 2.42 -2.91
C PHE A 555 -4.79 1.82 -2.15
N SER A 556 -5.08 1.01 -1.13
CA SER A 556 -4.07 0.44 -0.21
C SER A 556 -3.50 -0.91 -0.69
N ASP A 557 -4.24 -1.67 -1.49
CA ASP A 557 -3.75 -2.87 -2.17
C ASP A 557 -3.28 -2.49 -3.58
N PRO A 558 -1.99 -2.70 -3.95
CA PRO A 558 -1.50 -2.46 -5.31
C PRO A 558 -2.27 -3.22 -6.39
N LEU A 559 -2.91 -4.34 -6.05
CA LEU A 559 -3.74 -5.09 -6.99
C LEU A 559 -5.01 -4.34 -7.41
N ASP A 560 -5.45 -3.32 -6.69
CA ASP A 560 -6.62 -2.51 -7.09
C ASP A 560 -6.31 -1.60 -8.28
N TRP A 561 -5.04 -1.20 -8.45
CA TRP A 561 -4.61 -0.38 -9.59
C TRP A 561 -4.84 -1.11 -10.91
N LEU A 562 -4.74 -2.45 -10.91
CA LEU A 562 -5.00 -3.31 -12.07
C LEU A 562 -6.39 -3.12 -12.68
N SER A 563 -7.39 -2.63 -11.93
CA SER A 563 -8.72 -2.30 -12.48
C SER A 563 -8.68 -1.20 -13.54
N PHE A 564 -7.57 -0.47 -13.65
CA PHE A 564 -7.36 0.70 -14.48
C PHE A 564 -6.05 0.56 -15.30
N PRO A 565 -6.01 -0.34 -16.30
CA PRO A 565 -4.87 -0.45 -17.21
C PRO A 565 -4.65 0.86 -18.01
N PRO A 566 -3.49 1.01 -18.69
CA PRO A 566 -3.27 2.09 -19.65
C PRO A 566 -4.34 2.09 -20.75
N GLY A 567 -4.98 3.23 -21.01
CA GLY A 567 -6.10 3.32 -21.97
C GLY A 567 -5.72 3.14 -23.45
N ASP A 568 -4.43 3.04 -23.74
CA ASP A 568 -3.85 2.65 -25.04
C ASP A 568 -3.61 1.13 -25.16
N LEU A 569 -3.79 0.36 -24.08
CA LEU A 569 -3.69 -1.10 -24.10
C LEU A 569 -4.93 -1.72 -24.73
N VAL A 570 -4.79 -2.20 -25.97
CA VAL A 570 -5.83 -3.00 -26.64
C VAL A 570 -5.90 -4.39 -25.99
N ILE A 571 -7.12 -4.82 -25.62
CA ILE A 571 -7.39 -6.09 -24.95
C ILE A 571 -8.57 -6.76 -25.67
N ASP A 572 -8.39 -7.98 -26.18
CA ASP A 572 -9.48 -8.82 -26.68
C ASP A 572 -9.97 -9.76 -25.56
N PHE A 573 -9.04 -10.30 -24.77
CA PHE A 573 -9.30 -11.15 -23.60
C PHE A 573 -8.56 -10.66 -22.36
N VAL A 574 -9.27 -10.56 -21.23
CA VAL A 574 -8.68 -10.41 -19.88
C VAL A 574 -8.81 -11.70 -19.07
N LEU A 575 -7.71 -12.16 -18.46
CA LEU A 575 -7.68 -13.30 -17.54
C LEU A 575 -7.61 -12.80 -16.08
N GLY A 576 -8.73 -12.92 -15.37
CA GLY A 576 -8.80 -12.70 -13.93
C GLY A 576 -8.49 -13.99 -13.17
N HIS A 577 -7.74 -13.91 -12.06
CA HIS A 577 -7.35 -15.10 -11.27
C HIS A 577 -7.89 -15.02 -9.83
N GLY A 578 -8.89 -15.85 -9.53
CA GLY A 578 -9.59 -15.88 -8.25
C GLY A 578 -10.30 -14.55 -7.90
N ALA A 579 -10.93 -14.48 -6.73
CA ALA A 579 -11.61 -13.28 -6.24
C ALA A 579 -10.69 -12.04 -6.09
N LYS A 580 -9.37 -12.26 -5.99
CA LYS A 580 -8.37 -11.18 -5.85
C LYS A 580 -8.04 -10.42 -7.14
N LEU A 581 -8.22 -11.05 -8.30
CA LEU A 581 -7.91 -10.47 -9.62
C LEU A 581 -9.12 -10.49 -10.58
N GLY A 582 -10.13 -11.33 -10.31
CA GLY A 582 -11.40 -11.34 -11.04
C GLY A 582 -12.22 -10.07 -10.87
N ARG A 583 -12.21 -9.44 -9.68
CA ARG A 583 -12.92 -8.16 -9.45
C ARG A 583 -12.38 -7.02 -10.33
N GLN A 584 -11.11 -7.05 -10.69
CA GLN A 584 -10.46 -6.10 -11.59
C GLN A 584 -10.74 -6.46 -13.05
N ALA A 585 -10.70 -7.75 -13.40
CA ALA A 585 -11.09 -8.24 -14.73
C ALA A 585 -12.54 -7.87 -15.08
N GLN A 586 -13.47 -7.90 -14.12
CA GLN A 586 -14.83 -7.39 -14.26
C GLN A 586 -14.88 -5.90 -14.67
N VAL A 587 -14.00 -5.06 -14.13
CA VAL A 587 -13.90 -3.63 -14.48
C VAL A 587 -13.24 -3.44 -15.84
N ILE A 588 -12.20 -4.23 -16.16
CA ILE A 588 -11.52 -4.19 -17.46
C ILE A 588 -12.47 -4.60 -18.59
N ARG A 589 -13.24 -5.69 -18.42
CA ARG A 589 -14.26 -6.16 -19.37
C ARG A 589 -15.18 -5.02 -19.81
N ASN A 590 -15.70 -4.27 -18.85
CA ASN A 590 -16.64 -3.17 -19.08
C ASN A 590 -15.97 -1.91 -19.65
N SER A 591 -14.73 -1.59 -19.25
CA SER A 591 -14.04 -0.37 -19.67
C SER A 591 -13.33 -0.48 -21.02
N HIS A 592 -12.90 -1.69 -21.39
CA HIS A 592 -12.18 -1.98 -22.64
C HIS A 592 -13.03 -2.78 -23.64
N ASN A 593 -14.29 -3.09 -23.30
CA ASN A 593 -15.23 -3.88 -24.12
C ASN A 593 -14.63 -5.21 -24.61
N CYS A 594 -13.88 -5.88 -23.73
CA CYS A 594 -13.18 -7.13 -24.01
C CYS A 594 -13.91 -8.33 -23.40
N LYS A 595 -13.50 -9.56 -23.75
CA LYS A 595 -14.00 -10.79 -23.14
C LYS A 595 -13.22 -11.11 -21.85
N TRP A 596 -13.87 -11.73 -20.86
CA TRP A 596 -13.26 -12.09 -19.59
C TRP A 596 -13.32 -13.60 -19.35
N ILE A 597 -12.15 -14.19 -19.08
CA ILE A 597 -12.04 -15.57 -18.56
C ILE A 597 -11.67 -15.50 -17.07
N GLN A 598 -12.50 -16.10 -16.21
CA GLN A 598 -12.23 -16.19 -14.78
C GLN A 598 -11.55 -17.50 -14.44
N VAL A 599 -10.34 -17.43 -13.89
CA VAL A 599 -9.49 -18.58 -13.60
C VAL A 599 -9.54 -18.92 -12.11
N VAL A 600 -10.09 -20.09 -11.75
CA VAL A 600 -10.31 -20.50 -10.35
C VAL A 600 -9.22 -21.45 -9.86
N HIS A 601 -8.59 -21.08 -8.73
CA HIS A 601 -7.40 -21.75 -8.17
C HIS A 601 -7.64 -22.53 -6.87
N THR A 602 -8.81 -22.39 -6.26
CA THR A 602 -9.15 -22.94 -4.93
C THR A 602 -10.65 -23.17 -4.80
N ALA A 603 -11.07 -24.15 -3.98
CA ALA A 603 -12.44 -24.29 -3.48
C ALA A 603 -12.54 -23.70 -2.05
N PRO A 604 -12.99 -22.45 -1.85
CA PRO A 604 -12.76 -21.73 -0.58
C PRO A 604 -13.49 -22.32 0.63
N GLU A 605 -14.66 -22.94 0.43
CA GLU A 605 -15.41 -23.66 1.47
C GLU A 605 -14.65 -24.87 1.99
N GLU A 606 -14.17 -25.74 1.10
CA GLU A 606 -13.33 -26.90 1.48
C GLU A 606 -12.08 -26.48 2.24
N LEU A 607 -11.31 -25.53 1.70
CA LEU A 607 -10.08 -25.07 2.37
C LEU A 607 -10.36 -24.50 3.77
N ALA A 608 -11.55 -23.94 3.99
CA ALA A 608 -11.96 -23.37 5.25
C ALA A 608 -12.33 -24.41 6.33
N MET A 609 -12.74 -25.62 5.94
CA MET A 609 -13.06 -26.70 6.89
C MET A 609 -11.85 -27.16 7.71
N HIS A 610 -10.62 -26.99 7.18
CA HIS A 610 -9.38 -27.42 7.82
C HIS A 610 -8.50 -26.24 8.30
N LYS A 611 -9.08 -25.02 8.36
CA LYS A 611 -8.41 -23.78 8.78
C LYS A 611 -8.70 -23.43 10.23
N ASN A 612 -7.66 -23.42 11.06
CA ASN A 612 -7.79 -23.40 12.52
C ASN A 612 -7.93 -21.99 13.13
N TYR A 613 -8.64 -21.06 12.47
CA TYR A 613 -8.84 -19.68 12.97
C TYR A 613 -10.34 -19.33 13.14
N PRO A 614 -10.69 -18.35 14.01
CA PRO A 614 -12.09 -17.98 14.26
C PRO A 614 -12.84 -17.52 13.00
N LYS A 615 -14.07 -18.05 12.83
CA LYS A 615 -14.94 -17.85 11.65
C LYS A 615 -14.33 -18.35 10.32
N ALA A 616 -13.46 -19.36 10.32
CA ALA A 616 -12.89 -19.92 9.08
C ALA A 616 -13.96 -20.32 8.04
N ILE A 617 -14.90 -21.19 8.41
CA ILE A 617 -15.94 -21.74 7.51
C ILE A 617 -16.78 -20.61 6.88
N CYS A 618 -17.30 -19.68 7.68
CA CYS A 618 -18.05 -18.50 7.23
C CYS A 618 -17.23 -17.62 6.27
N LYS A 619 -15.93 -17.39 6.55
CA LYS A 619 -15.01 -16.71 5.61
C LYS A 619 -14.64 -17.54 4.37
N GLY A 620 -14.95 -18.83 4.36
CA GLY A 620 -14.86 -19.72 3.20
C GLY A 620 -16.07 -19.56 2.30
N GLU A 621 -17.27 -19.65 2.88
CA GLU A 621 -18.57 -19.36 2.26
C GLU A 621 -18.59 -17.96 1.60
N GLU A 622 -18.25 -16.89 2.34
CA GLU A 622 -18.13 -15.51 1.80
C GLU A 622 -17.25 -15.44 0.53
N LYS A 623 -16.12 -16.15 0.53
CA LYS A 623 -15.18 -16.19 -0.61
C LYS A 623 -15.68 -17.05 -1.76
N ASN A 624 -16.32 -18.17 -1.46
CA ASN A 624 -16.87 -19.07 -2.47
C ASN A 624 -18.04 -18.41 -3.19
N LEU A 625 -18.95 -17.75 -2.46
CA LEU A 625 -20.01 -16.90 -3.03
C LEU A 625 -19.43 -15.82 -3.96
N THR A 626 -18.40 -15.09 -3.50
CA THR A 626 -17.71 -14.08 -4.33
C THR A 626 -17.11 -14.69 -5.61
N GLU A 627 -16.43 -15.83 -5.51
CA GLU A 627 -15.81 -16.51 -6.66
C GLU A 627 -16.86 -17.02 -7.66
N VAL A 628 -17.96 -17.59 -7.16
CA VAL A 628 -19.10 -18.07 -7.94
C VAL A 628 -19.84 -16.92 -8.64
N GLU A 629 -19.98 -15.76 -7.99
CA GLU A 629 -20.56 -14.56 -8.62
C GLU A 629 -19.68 -14.00 -9.74
N LEU A 630 -18.35 -13.96 -9.54
CA LEU A 630 -17.41 -13.60 -10.61
C LEU A 630 -17.48 -14.59 -11.79
N CYS A 631 -17.55 -15.90 -11.51
CA CYS A 631 -17.70 -16.94 -12.53
C CYS A 631 -19.03 -16.89 -13.31
N LYS A 632 -20.11 -16.41 -12.67
CA LYS A 632 -21.39 -16.13 -13.35
C LYS A 632 -21.30 -14.96 -14.32
N LEU A 633 -20.53 -13.93 -13.96
CA LEU A 633 -20.40 -12.70 -14.74
C LEU A 633 -19.40 -12.81 -15.89
N ALA A 634 -18.34 -13.62 -15.74
CA ALA A 634 -17.34 -13.86 -16.78
C ALA A 634 -17.94 -14.49 -18.06
N ASP A 635 -17.24 -14.36 -19.19
CA ASP A 635 -17.64 -15.01 -20.44
C ASP A 635 -17.43 -16.53 -20.34
N ALA A 636 -16.24 -16.96 -19.90
CA ALA A 636 -15.92 -18.36 -19.60
C ALA A 636 -15.16 -18.51 -18.27
N VAL A 637 -15.11 -19.74 -17.75
CA VAL A 637 -14.41 -20.13 -16.51
C VAL A 637 -13.30 -21.12 -16.85
N LEU A 638 -12.12 -20.94 -16.25
CA LEU A 638 -10.96 -21.82 -16.40
C LEU A 638 -10.56 -22.40 -15.04
N ALA A 639 -10.96 -23.64 -14.77
CA ALA A 639 -10.74 -24.30 -13.50
C ALA A 639 -9.40 -25.06 -13.48
N VAL A 640 -8.59 -24.82 -12.43
CA VAL A 640 -7.28 -25.47 -12.29
C VAL A 640 -7.44 -26.90 -11.76
N GLY A 641 -7.57 -27.84 -12.70
CA GLY A 641 -7.61 -29.28 -12.48
C GLY A 641 -9.02 -29.87 -12.37
N PRO A 642 -9.13 -31.21 -12.38
CA PRO A 642 -10.41 -31.93 -12.37
C PRO A 642 -11.26 -31.56 -11.16
N LYS A 643 -10.69 -31.55 -9.95
CA LYS A 643 -11.38 -31.19 -8.71
C LYS A 643 -12.14 -29.88 -8.77
N LEU A 644 -11.44 -28.80 -9.18
CA LEU A 644 -12.06 -27.49 -9.29
C LEU A 644 -13.04 -27.43 -10.47
N THR A 645 -12.80 -28.22 -11.53
CA THR A 645 -13.72 -28.33 -12.66
C THR A 645 -15.06 -28.93 -12.21
N ASP A 646 -15.08 -30.05 -11.45
CA ASP A 646 -16.32 -30.62 -10.94
C ASP A 646 -17.01 -29.70 -9.92
N ALA A 647 -16.26 -29.15 -8.96
CA ALA A 647 -16.79 -28.25 -7.93
C ALA A 647 -17.48 -27.01 -8.53
N PHE A 648 -16.83 -26.29 -9.44
CA PHE A 648 -17.43 -25.13 -10.10
C PHE A 648 -18.49 -25.52 -11.13
N SER A 649 -18.34 -26.67 -11.81
CA SER A 649 -19.43 -27.22 -12.65
C SER A 649 -20.69 -27.51 -11.83
N ALA A 650 -20.56 -28.01 -10.60
CA ALA A 650 -21.69 -28.24 -9.69
C ALA A 650 -22.33 -26.94 -9.19
N GLN A 651 -21.53 -25.93 -8.85
CA GLN A 651 -22.00 -24.63 -8.36
C GLN A 651 -22.65 -23.75 -9.46
N LEU A 652 -22.29 -23.93 -10.73
CA LEU A 652 -22.71 -23.07 -11.84
C LEU A 652 -23.81 -23.67 -12.75
N ARG A 653 -24.32 -24.89 -12.47
CA ARG A 653 -25.33 -25.61 -13.32
C ARG A 653 -26.60 -24.82 -13.66
N SER A 654 -26.93 -23.81 -12.87
CA SER A 654 -28.13 -22.97 -13.07
C SER A 654 -27.93 -21.79 -14.03
N CYS A 655 -26.71 -21.53 -14.51
CA CYS A 655 -26.34 -20.28 -15.16
C CYS A 655 -25.20 -20.36 -16.19
N LYS A 656 -24.42 -21.46 -16.22
CA LYS A 656 -23.41 -21.75 -17.25
C LYS A 656 -23.67 -23.11 -17.88
N SER A 657 -23.33 -23.25 -19.16
CA SER A 657 -23.26 -24.56 -19.80
C SER A 657 -21.97 -25.29 -19.38
N GLN A 658 -21.91 -26.60 -19.61
CA GLN A 658 -20.68 -27.36 -19.37
C GLN A 658 -19.54 -26.94 -20.34
N GLU A 659 -19.89 -26.35 -21.49
CA GLU A 659 -18.95 -25.86 -22.50
C GLU A 659 -18.31 -24.52 -22.11
N ASP A 660 -18.83 -23.83 -21.10
CA ASP A 660 -18.28 -22.56 -20.58
C ASP A 660 -17.27 -22.75 -19.45
N ILE A 661 -17.05 -23.99 -19.00
CA ILE A 661 -16.19 -24.34 -17.88
C ILE A 661 -15.08 -25.26 -18.37
N LEU A 662 -13.88 -24.70 -18.52
CA LEU A 662 -12.72 -25.37 -19.09
C LEU A 662 -11.79 -25.89 -18.00
N GLN A 663 -11.33 -27.13 -18.14
CA GLN A 663 -10.33 -27.71 -17.26
C GLN A 663 -8.92 -27.38 -17.75
N LEU A 664 -8.18 -26.57 -16.99
CA LEU A 664 -6.74 -26.42 -17.11
C LEU A 664 -6.05 -27.39 -16.14
N THR A 665 -5.36 -28.40 -16.63
CA THR A 665 -4.54 -29.31 -15.79
C THR A 665 -3.06 -28.95 -15.95
N PRO A 666 -2.42 -28.28 -14.97
CA PRO A 666 -1.01 -27.89 -15.05
C PRO A 666 -0.06 -29.03 -15.48
N GLY A 667 0.67 -28.82 -16.58
CA GLY A 667 1.72 -29.72 -17.06
C GLY A 667 3.01 -29.63 -16.23
N THR A 668 4.00 -30.48 -16.53
CA THR A 668 5.25 -30.48 -15.77
C THR A 668 6.14 -29.28 -16.11
N PHE A 669 6.96 -28.87 -15.16
CA PHE A 669 7.78 -27.66 -15.26
C PHE A 669 9.17 -27.98 -15.84
N ARG A 670 9.38 -27.60 -17.10
CA ARG A 670 10.65 -27.78 -17.84
C ARG A 670 11.89 -27.25 -17.11
N GLU A 671 11.70 -26.22 -16.29
CA GLU A 671 12.72 -25.60 -15.45
C GLU A 671 13.29 -26.52 -14.34
N PHE A 672 12.75 -27.72 -14.12
CA PHE A 672 13.35 -28.77 -13.28
C PHE A 672 13.82 -30.03 -14.06
N TYR A 673 13.75 -30.05 -15.39
CA TYR A 673 14.09 -31.25 -16.18
C TYR A 673 15.59 -31.62 -16.14
N ASP A 674 16.44 -30.65 -15.84
CA ASP A 674 17.89 -30.78 -15.67
C ASP A 674 18.32 -31.37 -14.31
N VAL A 675 17.38 -31.53 -13.37
CA VAL A 675 17.64 -32.14 -12.05
C VAL A 675 18.05 -33.60 -12.21
N LYS A 676 19.29 -33.91 -11.82
CA LYS A 676 19.84 -35.27 -11.78
C LYS A 676 19.77 -35.82 -10.37
N GLN A 677 18.74 -36.63 -10.12
CA GLN A 677 18.55 -37.37 -8.87
C GLN A 677 19.77 -38.23 -8.51
N ALA A 678 20.09 -38.32 -7.23
CA ALA A 678 21.17 -39.18 -6.75
C ALA A 678 20.84 -40.68 -6.90
N GLU A 679 21.74 -41.42 -7.56
CA GLU A 679 21.64 -42.88 -7.78
C GLU A 679 21.72 -43.69 -6.48
N LYS A 680 22.37 -43.13 -5.45
CA LYS A 680 22.57 -43.76 -4.14
C LYS A 680 21.96 -42.90 -3.05
N GLU A 681 21.23 -43.54 -2.16
CA GLU A 681 20.57 -42.90 -1.01
C GLU A 681 21.57 -42.59 0.11
N SER A 682 21.16 -41.75 1.05
CA SER A 682 21.94 -41.49 2.26
C SER A 682 21.69 -42.58 3.32
N ASN A 683 22.51 -42.62 4.38
CA ASN A 683 22.31 -43.53 5.52
C ASN A 683 20.97 -43.32 6.26
N LYS A 684 20.23 -42.25 5.94
CA LYS A 684 18.83 -42.05 6.31
C LYS A 684 17.97 -41.85 5.07
N PHE A 685 16.77 -42.41 5.07
CA PHE A 685 15.74 -42.11 4.09
C PHE A 685 15.09 -40.76 4.43
N LYS A 686 15.15 -39.83 3.49
CA LYS A 686 14.69 -38.44 3.67
C LYS A 686 13.38 -38.21 2.95
N VAL A 687 12.35 -37.98 3.76
CA VAL A 687 11.02 -37.57 3.34
C VAL A 687 10.95 -36.04 3.36
N LEU A 688 10.60 -35.41 2.24
CA LEU A 688 10.38 -33.98 2.12
C LEU A 688 8.88 -33.65 2.22
N THR A 689 8.53 -32.66 3.04
CA THR A 689 7.27 -31.92 2.89
C THR A 689 7.59 -30.44 2.77
N PHE A 690 7.05 -29.75 1.77
CA PHE A 690 7.34 -28.33 1.55
C PHE A 690 6.11 -27.51 1.11
N GLY A 691 6.16 -26.21 1.34
CA GLY A 691 5.08 -25.26 1.06
C GLY A 691 5.14 -24.03 1.97
N ARG A 692 4.01 -23.35 2.20
CA ARG A 692 3.91 -22.27 3.19
C ARG A 692 3.71 -22.84 4.59
N GLY A 693 4.64 -22.59 5.50
CA GLY A 693 4.59 -23.02 6.90
C GLY A 693 3.74 -22.15 7.84
N ASP A 694 2.85 -21.32 7.31
CA ASP A 694 2.04 -20.39 8.09
C ASP A 694 1.02 -21.13 8.99
N PRO A 695 0.76 -20.66 10.23
CA PRO A 695 -0.15 -21.32 11.17
C PRO A 695 -1.58 -21.57 10.63
N GLU A 696 -2.06 -20.73 9.71
CA GLU A 696 -3.38 -20.92 9.07
C GLU A 696 -3.42 -22.06 8.05
N ASP A 697 -2.30 -22.37 7.40
CA ASP A 697 -2.24 -23.41 6.35
C ASP A 697 -1.70 -24.73 6.91
N PHE A 698 -1.00 -24.74 8.05
CA PHE A 698 -0.32 -25.91 8.62
C PHE A 698 -1.18 -27.18 8.72
N SER A 699 -2.41 -27.04 9.20
CA SER A 699 -3.40 -28.13 9.35
C SER A 699 -3.97 -28.57 7.99
N LEU A 700 -4.38 -27.61 7.17
CA LEU A 700 -4.87 -27.82 5.81
C LEU A 700 -3.86 -28.60 4.94
N LYS A 701 -2.57 -28.27 5.06
CA LYS A 701 -1.49 -28.90 4.28
C LYS A 701 -1.02 -30.26 4.83
N GLY A 702 -1.49 -30.69 5.99
CA GLY A 702 -1.17 -32.00 6.58
C GLY A 702 0.27 -32.14 7.07
N TYR A 703 0.89 -31.04 7.53
CA TYR A 703 2.25 -31.10 8.07
C TYR A 703 2.33 -31.91 9.37
N ASP A 704 1.24 -31.92 10.14
CA ASP A 704 1.03 -32.83 11.28
C ASP A 704 0.97 -34.31 10.85
N ILE A 705 0.29 -34.64 9.75
CA ILE A 705 0.24 -35.98 9.15
C ILE A 705 1.64 -36.40 8.69
N SER A 706 2.40 -35.50 8.07
CA SER A 706 3.79 -35.75 7.65
C SER A 706 4.68 -36.17 8.83
N ALA A 707 4.65 -35.40 9.92
CA ALA A 707 5.42 -35.72 11.13
C ALA A 707 4.93 -37.00 11.81
N ARG A 708 3.61 -37.24 11.79
CA ARG A 708 3.00 -38.41 12.43
C ARG A 708 3.29 -39.70 11.68
N ALA A 709 3.25 -39.69 10.35
CA ALA A 709 3.59 -40.85 9.53
C ALA A 709 5.04 -41.31 9.77
N VAL A 710 5.99 -40.36 9.82
CA VAL A 710 7.41 -40.67 10.11
C VAL A 710 7.62 -41.18 11.55
N PHE A 711 6.80 -40.74 12.52
CA PHE A 711 6.77 -41.33 13.86
C PHE A 711 6.22 -42.78 13.87
N GLU A 712 5.15 -43.06 13.12
CA GLU A 712 4.47 -44.35 13.16
C GLU A 712 5.20 -45.48 12.41
N LEU A 713 6.15 -45.13 11.52
CA LEU A 713 7.17 -46.05 10.99
C LEU A 713 8.04 -46.69 12.09
N LYS A 714 8.22 -46.03 13.24
CA LYS A 714 9.00 -46.49 14.42
C LYS A 714 10.47 -46.85 14.13
N ASP A 715 11.01 -46.42 12.99
CA ASP A 715 12.39 -46.61 12.57
C ASP A 715 13.13 -45.26 12.47
N ARG A 716 14.33 -45.20 13.06
CA ARG A 716 15.21 -44.02 13.08
C ARG A 716 16.05 -43.84 11.81
N SER A 717 16.00 -44.80 10.88
CA SER A 717 16.52 -44.63 9.51
C SER A 717 15.77 -43.53 8.74
N TYR A 718 14.50 -43.27 9.08
CA TYR A 718 13.70 -42.22 8.43
C TYR A 718 13.97 -40.84 9.03
N SER A 719 13.82 -39.81 8.20
CA SER A 719 13.83 -38.41 8.61
C SER A 719 12.87 -37.57 7.79
N LEU A 720 12.17 -36.64 8.45
CA LEU A 720 11.35 -35.62 7.82
C LEU A 720 12.15 -34.33 7.68
N ILE A 721 12.25 -33.83 6.46
CA ILE A 721 12.72 -32.48 6.15
C ILE A 721 11.49 -31.64 5.82
N PHE A 722 11.17 -30.67 6.69
CA PHE A 722 10.17 -29.66 6.42
C PHE A 722 10.84 -28.40 5.86
N VAL A 723 10.37 -27.90 4.72
CA VAL A 723 10.89 -26.68 4.09
C VAL A 723 9.74 -25.71 3.81
N GLY A 724 9.71 -24.59 4.52
CA GLY A 724 8.57 -23.67 4.40
C GLY A 724 8.34 -22.72 5.56
N ALA A 725 9.13 -22.79 6.63
CA ALA A 725 8.93 -21.91 7.78
C ALA A 725 9.12 -20.44 7.36
N PRO A 726 8.28 -19.50 7.84
CA PRO A 726 8.55 -18.08 7.69
C PRO A 726 9.92 -17.71 8.29
N ASP A 727 10.56 -16.69 7.75
CA ASP A 727 11.89 -16.26 8.21
C ASP A 727 11.85 -15.89 9.71
N GLY A 728 12.70 -16.54 10.52
CA GLY A 728 12.73 -16.40 11.97
C GLY A 728 11.77 -17.30 12.75
N LYS A 729 10.88 -18.06 12.09
CA LYS A 729 9.88 -18.93 12.73
C LYS A 729 10.18 -20.44 12.65
N GLN A 730 11.41 -20.82 12.31
CA GLN A 730 11.83 -22.23 12.23
C GLN A 730 11.56 -23.00 13.53
N ASP A 731 11.84 -22.41 14.70
CA ASP A 731 11.63 -23.07 15.99
C ASP A 731 10.15 -23.19 16.38
N GLU A 732 9.29 -22.23 15.98
CA GLU A 732 7.83 -22.33 16.17
C GLU A 732 7.25 -23.50 15.35
N VAL A 733 7.68 -23.63 14.09
CA VAL A 733 7.26 -24.71 13.19
C VAL A 733 7.80 -26.06 13.70
N ALA A 734 9.06 -26.12 14.15
CA ALA A 734 9.62 -27.32 14.77
C ALA A 734 8.85 -27.73 16.03
N ALA A 735 8.56 -26.78 16.92
CA ALA A 735 7.77 -27.02 18.13
C ALA A 735 6.34 -27.49 17.83
N ASN A 736 5.76 -27.11 16.69
CA ASN A 736 4.46 -27.63 16.23
C ASN A 736 4.57 -29.05 15.67
N LEU A 737 5.56 -29.35 14.80
CA LEU A 737 5.77 -30.69 14.24
C LEU A 737 6.11 -31.73 15.32
N LEU A 738 6.88 -31.35 16.34
CA LEU A 738 7.22 -32.21 17.48
C LEU A 738 5.98 -32.64 18.30
N LYS A 739 4.87 -31.89 18.27
CA LYS A 739 3.61 -32.28 18.95
C LYS A 739 2.96 -33.52 18.34
N SER A 740 3.24 -33.84 17.07
CA SER A 740 2.79 -35.11 16.45
C SER A 740 3.48 -36.35 17.02
N GLY A 741 4.61 -36.18 17.74
CA GLY A 741 5.38 -37.25 18.38
C GLY A 741 6.69 -37.62 17.68
N ILE A 742 7.05 -36.99 16.55
CA ILE A 742 8.30 -37.24 15.84
C ILE A 742 9.52 -36.94 16.73
N ASP A 743 10.53 -37.80 16.70
CA ASP A 743 11.78 -37.63 17.44
C ASP A 743 12.58 -36.44 16.88
N LYS A 744 13.16 -35.61 17.76
CA LYS A 744 13.97 -34.44 17.36
C LYS A 744 15.19 -34.80 16.51
N SER A 745 15.70 -36.03 16.60
CA SER A 745 16.79 -36.57 15.75
C SER A 745 16.32 -37.07 14.36
N GLN A 746 15.01 -37.01 14.09
CA GLN A 746 14.39 -37.34 12.80
C GLN A 746 13.76 -36.14 12.10
N LEU A 747 13.74 -34.95 12.73
CA LEU A 747 13.14 -33.74 12.16
C LEU A 747 14.19 -32.69 11.79
N ILE A 748 14.12 -32.18 10.56
CA ILE A 748 14.86 -30.99 10.10
C ILE A 748 13.83 -29.95 9.64
N VAL A 749 13.92 -28.71 10.15
CA VAL A 749 13.07 -27.59 9.71
C VAL A 749 13.94 -26.54 9.02
N ARG A 750 13.50 -26.10 7.84
CA ARG A 750 14.14 -25.04 7.05
C ARG A 750 13.12 -23.97 6.69
N LYS A 751 13.65 -22.76 6.44
CA LYS A 751 12.84 -21.65 5.97
C LYS A 751 12.32 -21.87 4.53
N PHE A 752 11.34 -21.08 4.13
CA PHE A 752 10.84 -21.05 2.76
C PHE A 752 11.95 -20.76 1.73
N VAL A 753 11.88 -21.38 0.56
CA VAL A 753 12.91 -21.33 -0.50
C VAL A 753 12.34 -20.62 -1.73
N GLN A 754 12.84 -19.41 -1.99
CA GLN A 754 12.41 -18.56 -3.12
C GLN A 754 13.23 -18.78 -4.42
N SER A 755 14.44 -19.32 -4.31
CA SER A 755 15.30 -19.62 -5.47
C SER A 755 15.00 -21.02 -6.00
N LYS A 756 14.78 -21.11 -7.32
CA LYS A 756 14.48 -22.38 -7.99
C LYS A 756 15.69 -23.29 -8.03
N GLU A 757 16.88 -22.71 -8.08
CA GLU A 757 18.18 -23.37 -8.03
C GLU A 757 18.35 -24.09 -6.67
N LYS A 758 18.02 -23.41 -5.57
CA LYS A 758 18.00 -24.01 -4.22
C LYS A 758 16.89 -25.05 -4.04
N LEU A 759 15.80 -24.96 -4.81
CA LEU A 759 14.77 -25.98 -4.86
C LEU A 759 15.23 -27.22 -5.65
N LYS A 760 16.02 -27.07 -6.73
CA LYS A 760 16.73 -28.18 -7.40
C LYS A 760 17.70 -28.88 -6.46
N GLU A 761 18.53 -28.11 -5.75
CA GLU A 761 19.45 -28.63 -4.72
C GLU A 761 18.71 -29.45 -3.67
N LEU A 762 17.58 -28.93 -3.16
CA LEU A 762 16.71 -29.63 -2.22
C LEU A 762 16.13 -30.92 -2.79
N PHE A 763 15.63 -30.91 -4.04
CA PHE A 763 15.11 -32.11 -4.71
C PHE A 763 16.18 -33.16 -5.03
N CYS A 764 17.45 -32.80 -5.10
CA CYS A 764 18.58 -33.74 -5.14
C CYS A 764 18.97 -34.28 -3.76
N GLU A 765 18.62 -33.60 -2.67
CA GLU A 765 19.06 -33.91 -1.32
C GLU A 765 18.20 -34.95 -0.60
N VAL A 766 17.05 -35.33 -1.17
CA VAL A 766 15.98 -36.13 -0.55
C VAL A 766 15.56 -37.32 -1.42
N ASP A 767 14.93 -38.32 -0.81
CA ASP A 767 14.62 -39.61 -1.48
C ASP A 767 13.16 -39.73 -1.92
N LEU A 768 12.25 -38.98 -1.27
CA LEU A 768 10.80 -38.95 -1.49
C LEU A 768 10.23 -37.57 -1.09
N CYS A 769 9.30 -37.01 -1.87
CA CYS A 769 8.45 -35.88 -1.47
C CYS A 769 7.02 -36.34 -1.15
N ILE A 770 6.38 -35.79 -0.12
CA ILE A 770 4.98 -36.06 0.20
C ILE A 770 4.13 -34.79 0.24
N MET A 771 2.88 -34.91 -0.19
CA MET A 771 1.86 -33.85 -0.11
C MET A 771 0.57 -34.39 0.54
N PRO A 772 0.57 -34.62 1.88
CA PRO A 772 -0.56 -35.17 2.61
C PRO A 772 -1.62 -34.11 2.97
N SER A 773 -1.88 -33.17 2.07
CA SER A 773 -2.84 -32.09 2.31
C SER A 773 -4.26 -32.63 2.39
N ARG A 774 -5.01 -32.19 3.42
CA ARG A 774 -6.35 -32.70 3.73
C ARG A 774 -7.34 -32.39 2.63
N THR A 775 -7.21 -31.19 2.06
CA THR A 775 -7.77 -30.81 0.77
C THR A 775 -6.84 -29.77 0.12
N GLU A 776 -6.73 -29.79 -1.20
CA GLU A 776 -5.90 -28.88 -1.98
C GLU A 776 -6.56 -28.63 -3.34
N GLY A 777 -6.59 -27.38 -3.80
CA GLY A 777 -7.22 -27.03 -5.08
C GLY A 777 -6.60 -27.78 -6.27
N PHE A 778 -5.26 -27.80 -6.31
CA PHE A 778 -4.50 -28.63 -7.24
C PHE A 778 -3.30 -29.30 -6.58
N GLY A 779 -2.30 -28.51 -6.15
CA GLY A 779 -1.13 -29.01 -5.42
C GLY A 779 0.16 -29.03 -6.24
N LEU A 780 0.70 -27.85 -6.56
CA LEU A 780 1.87 -27.74 -7.43
C LEU A 780 3.18 -28.27 -6.80
N THR A 781 3.31 -28.31 -5.47
CA THR A 781 4.58 -28.73 -4.82
C THR A 781 4.96 -30.17 -5.18
N ALA A 782 3.98 -31.08 -5.24
CA ALA A 782 4.23 -32.44 -5.71
C ALA A 782 4.43 -32.52 -7.24
N LEU A 783 3.86 -31.60 -8.02
CA LEU A 783 4.13 -31.49 -9.47
C LEU A 783 5.54 -30.94 -9.75
N GLU A 784 6.06 -30.02 -8.94
CA GLU A 784 7.46 -29.56 -8.98
C GLU A 784 8.42 -30.72 -8.68
N ALA A 785 8.14 -31.50 -7.63
CA ALA A 785 8.91 -32.71 -7.31
C ALA A 785 8.86 -33.76 -8.44
N LEU A 786 7.66 -34.03 -9.00
CA LEU A 786 7.51 -34.89 -10.18
C LEU A 786 8.33 -34.37 -11.36
N SER A 787 8.27 -33.06 -11.64
CA SER A 787 9.02 -32.40 -12.71
C SER A 787 10.53 -32.59 -12.56
N ALA A 788 11.03 -32.60 -11.32
CA ALA A 788 12.41 -32.85 -10.94
C ALA A 788 12.82 -34.34 -10.88
N GLY A 789 11.91 -35.26 -11.25
CA GLY A 789 12.13 -36.71 -11.20
C GLY A 789 12.25 -37.28 -9.78
N LEU A 790 11.84 -36.53 -8.75
CA LEU A 790 11.84 -36.98 -7.35
C LEU A 790 10.57 -37.83 -7.10
N PRO A 791 10.67 -39.04 -6.55
CA PRO A 791 9.49 -39.83 -6.19
C PRO A 791 8.52 -39.06 -5.29
N ILE A 792 7.21 -39.28 -5.49
CA ILE A 792 6.14 -38.57 -4.79
C ILE A 792 5.14 -39.52 -4.11
N LEU A 793 4.47 -39.03 -3.05
CA LEU A 793 3.16 -39.51 -2.61
C LEU A 793 2.23 -38.32 -2.37
N VAL A 794 0.99 -38.37 -2.88
CA VAL A 794 0.04 -37.24 -2.79
C VAL A 794 -1.31 -37.65 -2.22
N SER A 795 -1.97 -36.72 -1.54
CA SER A 795 -3.35 -36.89 -1.07
C SER A 795 -4.29 -37.06 -2.25
N GLY A 796 -5.17 -38.08 -2.18
CA GLY A 796 -6.25 -38.26 -3.15
C GLY A 796 -7.24 -37.09 -3.19
N ASN A 797 -7.35 -36.31 -2.11
CA ASN A 797 -8.26 -35.17 -2.03
C ASN A 797 -7.66 -33.87 -2.63
N SER A 798 -6.97 -34.01 -3.77
CA SER A 798 -6.29 -32.90 -4.47
C SER A 798 -6.45 -33.01 -5.98
N GLY A 799 -6.59 -31.87 -6.68
CA GLY A 799 -6.72 -31.87 -8.14
C GLY A 799 -5.53 -32.52 -8.88
N PHE A 800 -4.33 -32.51 -8.30
CA PHE A 800 -3.18 -33.24 -8.82
C PHE A 800 -3.28 -34.76 -8.55
N GLY A 801 -3.73 -35.18 -7.36
CA GLY A 801 -3.97 -36.59 -7.04
C GLY A 801 -5.06 -37.22 -7.94
N GLU A 802 -6.15 -36.50 -8.17
CA GLU A 802 -7.17 -36.89 -9.14
C GLU A 802 -6.60 -36.98 -10.56
N ALA A 803 -5.82 -36.00 -11.02
CA ALA A 803 -5.18 -36.03 -12.33
C ALA A 803 -4.26 -37.26 -12.49
N LEU A 804 -3.47 -37.60 -11.45
CA LEU A 804 -2.64 -38.80 -11.40
C LEU A 804 -3.46 -40.10 -11.51
N CYS A 805 -4.63 -40.18 -10.86
CA CYS A 805 -5.53 -41.33 -11.01
C CYS A 805 -6.03 -41.55 -12.46
N THR A 806 -5.85 -40.58 -13.36
CA THR A 806 -6.23 -40.70 -14.78
C THR A 806 -5.07 -41.02 -15.75
N VAL A 807 -3.85 -41.25 -15.26
CA VAL A 807 -2.69 -41.67 -16.08
C VAL A 807 -2.18 -43.08 -15.69
N PRO A 808 -1.54 -43.82 -16.62
CA PRO A 808 -0.94 -45.13 -16.32
C PRO A 808 -0.11 -45.13 -15.04
N SER A 809 -0.32 -46.13 -14.19
CA SER A 809 0.29 -46.30 -12.86
C SER A 809 0.07 -45.17 -11.84
N GLY A 810 -0.51 -44.02 -12.20
CA GLY A 810 -0.52 -42.83 -11.33
C GLY A 810 -1.24 -43.01 -9.98
N LYS A 811 -2.30 -43.84 -9.92
CA LYS A 811 -2.96 -44.19 -8.64
C LYS A 811 -2.01 -44.86 -7.62
N SER A 812 -0.90 -45.49 -8.03
CA SER A 812 0.07 -46.06 -7.06
C SER A 812 0.88 -45.01 -6.29
N PHE A 813 0.78 -43.73 -6.67
CA PHE A 813 1.42 -42.59 -6.00
C PHE A 813 0.42 -41.75 -5.19
N VAL A 814 -0.84 -42.21 -5.08
CA VAL A 814 -1.95 -41.48 -4.44
C VAL A 814 -2.37 -42.21 -3.15
N VAL A 815 -2.50 -41.48 -2.06
CA VAL A 815 -2.96 -41.97 -0.76
C VAL A 815 -4.37 -41.43 -0.50
N GLU A 816 -5.36 -42.31 -0.55
CA GLU A 816 -6.79 -41.99 -0.36
C GLU A 816 -7.18 -42.01 1.13
N SER A 817 -6.38 -41.35 1.99
CA SER A 817 -6.58 -41.31 3.45
C SER A 817 -5.92 -40.11 4.12
N GLU A 818 -6.54 -39.59 5.19
CA GLU A 818 -5.90 -38.68 6.15
C GLU A 818 -5.15 -39.41 7.29
N ASP A 819 -5.32 -40.73 7.43
CA ASP A 819 -4.69 -41.50 8.52
C ASP A 819 -3.16 -41.57 8.34
N PRO A 820 -2.37 -41.03 9.29
CA PRO A 820 -0.91 -41.14 9.26
C PRO A 820 -0.39 -42.58 9.20
N GLY A 821 -1.17 -43.57 9.67
CA GLY A 821 -0.84 -44.99 9.56
C GLY A 821 -0.80 -45.50 8.11
N GLU A 822 -1.72 -45.05 7.25
CA GLU A 822 -1.70 -45.35 5.80
C GLU A 822 -0.55 -44.60 5.10
N TRP A 823 -0.28 -43.36 5.48
CA TRP A 823 0.89 -42.62 4.98
C TRP A 823 2.21 -43.30 5.36
N ALA A 824 2.34 -43.82 6.58
CA ALA A 824 3.51 -44.59 7.01
C ALA A 824 3.68 -45.86 6.16
N LYS A 825 2.61 -46.63 5.92
CA LYS A 825 2.64 -47.81 5.04
C LYS A 825 3.06 -47.46 3.61
N ALA A 826 2.54 -46.36 3.05
CA ALA A 826 2.89 -45.90 1.71
C ALA A 826 4.36 -45.48 1.62
N ILE A 827 4.87 -44.70 2.58
CA ILE A 827 6.28 -44.30 2.66
C ILE A 827 7.20 -45.54 2.74
N ALA A 828 6.86 -46.52 3.58
CA ALA A 828 7.62 -47.77 3.68
C ALA A 828 7.56 -48.60 2.38
N GLY A 829 6.40 -48.69 1.73
CA GLY A 829 6.24 -49.42 0.46
C GLY A 829 6.99 -48.80 -0.72
N ILE A 830 7.24 -47.48 -0.67
CA ILE A 830 8.17 -46.79 -1.57
C ILE A 830 9.62 -47.13 -1.18
N GLN A 831 10.01 -46.94 0.09
CA GLN A 831 11.38 -47.15 0.57
C GLN A 831 11.90 -48.57 0.34
N GLN A 832 11.04 -49.59 0.43
CA GLN A 832 11.38 -51.00 0.19
C GLN A 832 11.80 -51.32 -1.26
N ARG A 833 11.51 -50.44 -2.23
CA ARG A 833 12.00 -50.58 -3.61
C ARG A 833 13.41 -50.02 -3.73
N GLU A 834 14.24 -50.64 -4.56
CA GLU A 834 15.55 -50.06 -4.89
C GLU A 834 15.42 -48.65 -5.48
N ARG A 835 16.40 -47.78 -5.18
CA ARG A 835 16.45 -46.40 -5.68
C ARG A 835 16.43 -46.32 -7.21
N SER A 836 17.10 -47.27 -7.87
CA SER A 836 17.06 -47.54 -9.32
C SER A 836 15.63 -47.68 -9.85
N VAL A 837 14.85 -48.58 -9.26
CA VAL A 837 13.45 -48.87 -9.63
C VAL A 837 12.57 -47.66 -9.37
N ARG A 838 12.70 -46.99 -8.20
CA ARG A 838 11.93 -45.77 -7.90
C ARG A 838 12.19 -44.64 -8.90
N LEU A 839 13.42 -44.47 -9.37
CA LEU A 839 13.77 -43.48 -10.37
C LEU A 839 13.26 -43.84 -11.79
N GLN A 840 13.06 -45.13 -12.08
CA GLN A 840 12.38 -45.58 -13.30
C GLN A 840 10.86 -45.38 -13.19
N ASP A 841 10.25 -45.80 -12.08
CA ASP A 841 8.82 -45.65 -11.77
C ASP A 841 8.37 -44.18 -11.93
N ILE A 842 9.09 -43.23 -11.31
CA ILE A 842 8.77 -41.81 -11.36
C ILE A 842 9.05 -41.18 -12.74
N GLN A 843 10.06 -41.66 -13.47
CA GLN A 843 10.34 -41.20 -14.83
C GLN A 843 9.25 -41.66 -15.81
N GLN A 844 8.74 -42.89 -15.65
CA GLN A 844 7.59 -43.37 -16.42
C GLN A 844 6.33 -42.56 -16.08
N LEU A 845 6.09 -42.25 -14.80
CA LEU A 845 4.98 -41.40 -14.37
C LEU A 845 5.08 -39.98 -14.97
N ARG A 846 6.26 -39.34 -14.86
CA ARG A 846 6.52 -37.99 -15.44
C ARG A 846 6.23 -37.97 -16.95
N SER A 847 6.70 -39.00 -17.67
CA SER A 847 6.49 -39.13 -19.11
C SER A 847 5.01 -39.30 -19.47
N SER A 848 4.31 -40.20 -18.77
CA SER A 848 2.87 -40.47 -18.98
C SER A 848 1.98 -39.28 -18.60
N TYR A 849 2.41 -38.48 -17.62
CA TYR A 849 1.71 -37.27 -17.19
C TYR A 849 1.89 -36.13 -18.21
N GLU A 850 3.14 -35.86 -18.64
CA GLU A 850 3.43 -34.82 -19.63
C GLU A 850 2.79 -35.16 -21.00
N GLU A 851 2.79 -36.43 -21.41
CA GLU A 851 2.08 -36.84 -22.64
C GLU A 851 0.60 -36.45 -22.63
N LYS A 852 -0.06 -36.51 -21.47
CA LYS A 852 -1.48 -36.19 -21.32
C LYS A 852 -1.77 -34.72 -21.05
N PHE A 853 -0.94 -34.06 -20.23
CA PHE A 853 -1.21 -32.75 -19.65
C PHE A 853 -0.15 -31.67 -19.95
N SER A 854 0.72 -31.89 -20.95
CA SER A 854 1.68 -30.88 -21.42
C SER A 854 1.05 -29.50 -21.60
N TRP A 855 1.71 -28.46 -21.09
CA TRP A 855 1.19 -27.09 -21.11
C TRP A 855 0.80 -26.57 -22.49
N GLU A 856 1.49 -26.97 -23.58
CA GLU A 856 1.07 -26.69 -24.96
C GLU A 856 -0.38 -27.15 -25.21
N LYS A 857 -0.70 -28.44 -25.06
CA LYS A 857 -2.06 -29.01 -25.25
C LYS A 857 -3.13 -28.32 -24.41
N GLN A 858 -2.78 -27.83 -23.21
CA GLN A 858 -3.72 -27.13 -22.34
C GLN A 858 -3.97 -25.68 -22.80
N CYS A 859 -2.98 -25.05 -23.44
CA CYS A 859 -3.13 -23.72 -24.04
C CYS A 859 -3.82 -23.80 -25.41
N ASP A 860 -3.59 -24.87 -26.20
CA ASP A 860 -4.31 -25.13 -27.45
C ASP A 860 -5.84 -25.09 -27.23
N ILE A 861 -6.34 -25.87 -26.26
CA ILE A 861 -7.76 -25.94 -25.88
C ILE A 861 -8.31 -24.57 -25.44
N LEU A 862 -7.52 -23.79 -24.70
CA LEU A 862 -7.89 -22.45 -24.25
C LEU A 862 -7.98 -21.47 -25.44
N LEU A 863 -7.07 -21.58 -26.42
CA LEU A 863 -7.05 -20.75 -27.63
C LEU A 863 -8.16 -21.11 -28.61
N GLU A 864 -8.54 -22.39 -28.70
CA GLU A 864 -9.73 -22.82 -29.45
C GLU A 864 -11.00 -22.16 -28.88
N LYS A 865 -11.24 -22.25 -27.57
CA LYS A 865 -12.40 -21.56 -26.94
C LYS A 865 -12.33 -20.04 -27.07
N MET A 866 -11.14 -19.41 -27.01
CA MET A 866 -11.01 -17.97 -27.29
C MET A 866 -11.46 -17.62 -28.71
N ARG A 867 -11.14 -18.46 -29.71
CA ARG A 867 -11.61 -18.26 -31.10
C ARG A 867 -13.11 -18.46 -31.19
N ASP A 868 -13.67 -19.49 -30.55
CA ASP A 868 -15.12 -19.75 -30.56
C ASP A 868 -15.91 -18.57 -29.97
N ILE A 869 -15.42 -17.97 -28.87
CA ILE A 869 -16.04 -16.79 -28.24
C ILE A 869 -15.99 -15.55 -29.16
N VAL A 870 -14.96 -15.38 -29.99
CA VAL A 870 -14.82 -14.25 -30.92
C VAL A 870 -15.53 -14.48 -32.26
N HIS A 871 -15.61 -15.73 -32.73
CA HIS A 871 -16.18 -16.08 -34.03
C HIS A 871 -17.68 -16.41 -33.96
N GLY A 872 -18.18 -16.89 -32.82
CA GLY A 872 -19.59 -17.15 -32.59
C GLY A 872 -20.50 -15.91 -32.70
N GLU A 873 -19.96 -14.70 -32.50
CA GLU A 873 -20.71 -13.44 -32.58
C GLU A 873 -20.93 -12.92 -34.02
N ASN A 874 -20.52 -13.67 -35.05
CA ASN A 874 -20.77 -13.33 -36.47
C ASN A 874 -21.95 -14.12 -37.10
N VAL A 875 -22.85 -14.69 -36.31
CA VAL A 875 -23.95 -15.55 -36.79
C VAL A 875 -25.32 -15.08 -36.28
N PHE A 876 -25.97 -14.26 -37.12
CA PHE A 876 -27.31 -13.63 -37.02
C PHE A 876 -27.47 -12.39 -36.13
#